data_AF-A0A072NCK3-F1
#
_entry.id   AF-A0A072NCK3-F1
#
_cell.length_a   1.000
_cell.length_b   1.000
_cell.length_c   1.000
_cell.angle_alpha   90.00
_cell.angle_beta   90.00
_cell.angle_gamma   90.00
#
_symmetry.space_group_name_H-M   'P 1'
#
loop_
_entity.id
_entity.type
_entity.pdbx_description
1 polymer ?
#
loop_
_entity_poly.entity_id
_entity_poly.type
_entity_poly.pdbx_seq_one_letter_code
_entity_poly.pdbx_strand_id
1 'polypeptide(L)'
;MDVGAEVGGRYRLQALLGEGGSARVYRAEDLRLGREVALKVLHPHLPEGDRARFLREVRTLARLSHPGVVPVLDLGEWPGEGGSPPRTFFTMPLLQGPITALGPLEDSPASLTPFLTAAGFASRALGFIHAQGIVHRDLTPGNVLLDEARLPRLMDFGLVALSEHSRHLTRSGVTLGTPAYMAPEQARGSGVGPRSDLYALGAVLYRVACGSPPFVGDSDQSVLFQHVYEPPPDPRDLNPAVPDAVARVLLALLAKNPEERPESGEAAAHLWALARREVWTAHARGQYRGGRTRTGEHPDGPARVGGLTEAWSVPLPGEVTWPAAVVGDGDLLAVGTRGGQLVLMHTSGRPYATHAARDEVTAPATFVGGDILYGAWDGKLRRVRLRGGEPVWDYQARAEFTGAPTLWGGRVLAASRDGHLHALNARSGDLAWAYRAGGPVAASPLVWAGAALLCDENGWLHALDARTGTPLWKVEVGTVHATPALRPTGPGRAILLVPTWPGEVHALSLRADGGRAAPDPTEPTLWTYDLEDEIWAAPALTEGLALVAGWGGTVRALRLADGEDVWSFALEGRVTASPVVSAGLVFLASEAGELAALDVQTGAVRWRRREREGVQATPLAAAGTLYVAFMNGTLRAYREGEETQELSPP
;
A
#
# COMPACT_ATOMS: atom_id res chain seq x y z
N MET A 1 1.29 3.52 40.52
CA MET A 1 0.47 4.73 40.32
C MET A 1 -0.69 4.28 39.49
N ASP A 2 -1.87 4.36 40.08
CA ASP A 2 -3.04 3.71 39.55
C ASP A 2 -3.90 4.72 38.78
N VAL A 3 -4.73 4.20 37.88
CA VAL A 3 -5.74 5.02 37.20
C VAL A 3 -6.63 5.69 38.24
N GLY A 4 -6.92 6.98 38.05
CA GLY A 4 -7.64 7.82 38.99
C GLY A 4 -6.76 8.63 39.95
N ALA A 5 -5.47 8.30 40.08
CA ALA A 5 -4.55 9.10 40.90
C ALA A 5 -4.33 10.50 40.32
N GLU A 6 -4.12 11.49 41.19
CA GLU A 6 -3.83 12.87 40.80
C GLU A 6 -2.33 13.19 40.95
N VAL A 7 -1.70 13.57 39.85
CA VAL A 7 -0.29 14.00 39.80
C VAL A 7 -0.24 15.52 39.93
N GLY A 8 0.56 15.99 40.90
CA GLY A 8 0.75 17.42 41.16
C GLY A 8 -0.54 18.18 41.54
N GLY A 9 -1.58 17.48 42.03
CA GLY A 9 -2.89 18.07 42.34
C GLY A 9 -3.59 18.72 41.14
N ARG A 10 -3.25 18.30 39.91
CA ARG A 10 -3.74 18.91 38.67
C ARG A 10 -4.06 17.89 37.58
N TYR A 11 -3.28 16.82 37.48
CA TYR A 11 -3.40 15.88 36.37
C TYR A 11 -3.98 14.56 36.86
N ARG A 12 -5.21 14.26 36.46
CA ARG A 12 -5.85 12.99 36.81
C ARG A 12 -5.47 11.91 35.81
N LEU A 13 -4.83 10.83 36.27
CA LEU A 13 -4.43 9.72 35.41
C LEU A 13 -5.66 8.94 34.93
N GLN A 14 -5.77 8.72 33.62
CA GLN A 14 -6.88 7.97 33.02
C GLN A 14 -6.44 6.59 32.51
N ALA A 15 -5.26 6.49 31.90
CA ALA A 15 -4.73 5.22 31.38
C ALA A 15 -3.20 5.26 31.26
N LEU A 16 -2.54 4.12 31.43
CA LEU A 16 -1.12 3.97 31.07
C LEU A 16 -1.01 3.80 29.55
N LEU A 17 -0.25 4.67 28.89
CA LEU A 17 0.00 4.61 27.43
C LEU A 17 1.27 3.82 27.10
N GLY A 18 2.26 3.83 28.00
CA GLY A 18 3.49 3.07 27.82
C GLY A 18 4.45 3.21 28.99
N GLU A 19 5.38 2.25 29.11
CA GLU A 19 6.43 2.24 30.12
C GLU A 19 7.78 1.93 29.44
N GLY A 20 8.75 2.83 29.63
CA GLY A 20 10.12 2.66 29.17
C GLY A 20 11.11 2.62 30.34
N GLY A 21 12.40 2.48 30.03
CA GLY A 21 13.46 2.35 31.03
C GLY A 21 13.66 3.60 31.92
N SER A 22 13.23 4.78 31.47
CA SER A 22 13.38 6.06 32.18
C SER A 22 12.07 6.68 32.65
N ALA A 23 10.92 6.28 32.09
CA ALA A 23 9.66 6.94 32.38
C ALA A 23 8.43 6.06 32.09
N ARG A 24 7.30 6.43 32.69
CA ARG A 24 5.95 5.98 32.33
C ARG A 24 5.19 7.12 31.67
N VAL A 25 4.42 6.83 30.64
CA VAL A 25 3.57 7.80 29.94
C VAL A 25 2.12 7.44 30.18
N TYR A 26 1.33 8.42 30.62
CA TYR A 26 -0.08 8.27 30.93
C TYR A 26 -0.94 9.19 30.06
N ARG A 27 -2.14 8.74 29.71
CA ARG A 27 -3.24 9.64 29.34
C ARG A 27 -3.73 10.27 30.63
N ALA A 28 -3.83 11.59 30.66
CA ALA A 28 -4.29 12.31 31.83
C ALA A 28 -5.20 13.48 31.45
N GLU A 29 -6.12 13.81 32.34
CA GLU A 29 -6.94 15.01 32.26
C GLU A 29 -6.24 16.15 33.01
N ASP A 30 -6.00 17.27 32.34
CA ASP A 30 -5.58 18.51 33.00
C ASP A 30 -6.81 19.20 33.60
N LEU A 31 -7.03 19.02 34.91
CA LEU A 31 -8.22 19.48 35.62
C LEU A 31 -8.36 21.01 35.66
N ARG A 32 -7.30 21.77 35.37
CA ARG A 32 -7.36 23.23 35.30
C ARG A 32 -7.81 23.74 33.93
N LEU A 33 -7.40 23.06 32.87
CA LEU A 33 -7.66 23.47 31.49
C LEU A 33 -8.79 22.65 30.83
N GLY A 34 -9.25 21.58 31.47
CA GLY A 34 -10.32 20.71 30.95
C GLY A 34 -9.95 20.01 29.65
N ARG A 35 -8.66 19.66 29.47
CA ARG A 35 -8.16 19.01 28.25
C ARG A 35 -7.38 17.73 28.56
N GLU A 36 -7.36 16.81 27.61
CA GLU A 36 -6.53 15.62 27.70
C GLU A 36 -5.09 15.91 27.29
N VAL A 37 -4.15 15.28 27.99
CA VAL A 37 -2.70 15.39 27.76
C VAL A 37 -2.04 14.02 27.89
N ALA A 38 -0.90 13.87 27.24
CA ALA A 38 0.04 12.82 27.59
C ALA A 38 0.98 13.33 28.69
N LEU A 39 1.03 12.63 29.83
CA LEU A 39 1.83 12.96 31.00
C LEU A 39 2.95 11.92 31.16
N LYS A 40 4.20 12.35 30.95
CA LYS A 40 5.39 11.49 31.07
C LYS A 40 6.03 11.72 32.43
N VAL A 41 6.08 10.67 33.24
CA VAL A 41 6.59 10.64 34.61
C VAL A 41 7.89 9.87 34.66
N LEU A 42 8.94 10.48 35.19
CA LEU A 42 10.22 9.81 35.39
C LEU A 42 10.17 8.76 36.49
N HIS A 43 10.93 7.68 36.32
CA HIS A 43 11.11 6.68 37.38
C HIS A 43 11.84 7.29 38.59
N PRO A 44 11.42 6.99 39.83
CA PRO A 44 12.05 7.55 41.04
C PRO A 44 13.52 7.13 41.22
N HIS A 45 13.92 6.01 40.64
CA HIS A 45 15.24 5.39 40.81
C HIS A 45 16.27 5.85 39.76
N LEU A 46 15.92 6.81 38.90
CA LEU A 46 16.87 7.38 37.95
C LEU A 46 18.04 8.04 38.70
N PRO A 47 19.31 7.76 38.31
CA PRO A 47 20.46 8.45 38.87
C PRO A 47 20.31 9.98 38.75
N GLU A 48 20.81 10.72 39.75
CA GLU A 48 20.68 12.19 39.79
C GLU A 48 21.24 12.87 38.53
N GLY A 49 22.37 12.37 38.01
CA GLY A 49 22.94 12.85 36.76
C GLY A 49 22.06 12.63 35.53
N ASP A 50 21.24 11.57 35.52
CA ASP A 50 20.31 11.29 34.41
C ASP A 50 19.06 12.15 34.51
N ARG A 51 18.55 12.37 35.73
CA ARG A 51 17.45 13.30 35.99
C ARG A 51 17.81 14.76 35.63
N ALA A 52 19.00 15.22 36.03
CA ALA A 52 19.46 16.59 35.71
C ALA A 52 19.62 16.81 34.20
N ARG A 53 20.12 15.80 33.48
CA ARG A 53 20.24 15.84 32.00
C ARG A 53 18.88 15.82 31.31
N PHE A 54 17.97 14.96 31.74
CA PHE A 54 16.60 14.92 31.25
C PHE A 54 15.90 16.29 31.38
N LEU A 55 16.01 16.93 32.55
CA LEU A 55 15.44 18.26 32.77
C LEU A 55 16.01 19.32 31.81
N ARG A 56 17.30 19.24 31.47
CA ARG A 56 17.94 20.11 30.48
C ARG A 56 17.40 19.85 29.07
N GLU A 57 17.11 18.60 28.71
CA GLU A 57 16.53 18.24 27.42
C GLU A 57 15.08 18.72 27.29
N VAL A 58 14.24 18.50 28.30
CA VAL A 58 12.86 19.03 28.33
C VAL A 58 12.85 20.55 28.19
N ARG A 59 13.78 21.25 28.85
CA ARG A 59 13.93 22.71 28.70
C ARG A 59 14.41 23.13 27.31
N THR A 60 15.21 22.31 26.65
CA THR A 60 15.64 22.55 25.26
C THR A 60 14.44 22.40 24.32
N LEU A 61 13.66 21.33 24.51
CA LEU A 61 12.43 21.06 23.78
C LEU A 61 11.38 22.16 23.95
N ALA A 62 11.20 22.65 25.17
CA ALA A 62 10.25 23.72 25.47
C ALA A 62 10.57 25.05 24.75
N ARG A 63 11.80 25.21 24.24
CA ARG A 63 12.20 26.40 23.46
C ARG A 63 11.99 26.22 21.95
N LEU A 64 11.76 25.00 21.48
CA LEU A 64 11.51 24.73 20.08
C LEU A 64 10.05 25.05 19.74
N SER A 65 9.85 25.94 18.77
CA SER A 65 8.52 26.25 18.23
C SER A 65 8.49 25.87 16.75
N HIS A 66 7.95 24.69 16.46
CA HIS A 66 7.77 24.20 15.10
C HIS A 66 6.60 23.21 15.06
N PRO A 67 5.72 23.26 14.06
CA PRO A 67 4.52 22.40 14.03
C PRO A 67 4.85 20.89 13.96
N GLY A 68 6.02 20.53 13.44
CA GLY A 68 6.52 19.14 13.42
C GLY A 68 7.34 18.69 14.63
N VAL A 69 7.38 19.48 15.70
CA VAL A 69 8.00 19.09 16.99
C VAL A 69 6.90 19.03 18.04
N VAL A 70 6.90 17.99 18.88
CA VAL A 70 5.95 17.89 19.99
C VAL A 70 6.28 18.96 21.04
N PRO A 71 5.36 19.89 21.33
CA PRO A 71 5.62 20.93 22.33
C PRO A 71 5.50 20.37 23.75
N VAL A 72 6.33 20.89 24.65
CA VAL A 72 6.17 20.69 26.10
C VAL A 72 5.13 21.70 26.59
N LEU A 73 4.03 21.20 27.16
CA LEU A 73 2.93 22.04 27.65
C LEU A 73 3.14 22.48 29.11
N ASP A 74 3.71 21.60 29.94
CA ASP A 74 4.05 21.90 31.34
C ASP A 74 5.20 21.00 31.80
N LEU A 75 5.96 21.46 32.80
CA LEU A 75 7.02 20.73 33.49
C LEU A 75 6.87 20.97 34.98
N GLY A 76 6.71 19.89 35.76
CA GLY A 76 6.47 19.98 37.19
C GLY A 76 7.18 18.90 37.99
N GLU A 77 7.18 19.12 39.30
CA GLU A 77 7.63 18.16 40.29
C GLU A 77 6.57 18.03 41.38
N TRP A 78 6.44 16.83 41.95
CA TRP A 78 5.59 16.65 43.13
C TRP A 78 6.26 15.75 44.17
N PRO A 79 5.88 15.87 45.45
CA PRO A 79 6.52 15.13 46.54
C PRO A 79 6.45 13.61 46.31
N GLY A 80 7.58 12.93 46.53
CA GLY A 80 7.61 11.48 46.60
C GLY A 80 7.02 10.99 47.94
N GLU A 81 6.43 9.81 47.95
CA GLU A 81 5.96 9.17 49.18
C GLU A 81 7.14 8.68 50.05
N GLY A 82 6.99 8.77 51.37
CA GLY A 82 7.90 8.13 52.34
C GLY A 82 9.36 8.63 52.33
N GLY A 83 9.61 9.90 51.96
CA GLY A 83 10.97 10.45 51.89
C GLY A 83 11.71 10.17 50.59
N SER A 84 11.03 9.60 49.58
CA SER A 84 11.56 9.45 48.22
C SER A 84 11.81 10.82 47.57
N PRO A 85 12.80 10.94 46.65
CA PRO A 85 13.02 12.16 45.90
C PRO A 85 11.75 12.59 45.14
N PRO A 86 11.58 13.90 44.90
CA PRO A 86 10.43 14.42 44.16
C PRO A 86 10.36 13.79 42.77
N ARG A 87 9.15 13.41 42.36
CA ARG A 87 8.90 12.85 41.04
C ARG A 87 8.75 13.99 40.05
N THR A 88 9.47 13.91 38.95
CA THR A 88 9.41 14.89 37.85
C THR A 88 8.47 14.38 36.77
N PHE A 89 7.64 15.28 36.22
CA PHE A 89 6.82 15.00 35.05
C PHE A 89 6.85 16.16 34.07
N PHE A 90 6.53 15.87 32.82
CA PHE A 90 6.13 16.88 31.86
C PHE A 90 4.89 16.44 31.08
N THR A 91 4.19 17.40 30.50
CA THR A 91 3.00 17.14 29.69
C THR A 91 3.20 17.57 28.25
N MET A 92 2.53 16.86 27.35
CA MET A 92 2.52 17.13 25.92
C MET A 92 1.12 16.84 25.35
N PRO A 93 0.78 17.34 24.14
CA PRO A 93 -0.47 16.99 23.50
C PRO A 93 -0.63 15.46 23.38
N LEU A 94 -1.86 14.97 23.56
CA LEU A 94 -2.17 13.58 23.26
C LEU A 94 -2.20 13.39 21.73
N LEU A 95 -1.43 12.43 21.22
CA LEU A 95 -1.28 12.16 19.78
C LEU A 95 -1.96 10.84 19.40
N GLN A 96 -2.35 10.71 18.13
CA GLN A 96 -3.22 9.63 17.62
C GLN A 96 -2.50 8.29 17.39
N GLY A 97 -1.16 8.27 17.46
CA GLY A 97 -0.33 7.08 17.28
C GLY A 97 0.89 7.32 16.40
N PRO A 98 1.67 6.27 16.08
CA PRO A 98 2.91 6.40 15.30
C PRO A 98 2.66 6.62 13.80
N ILE A 99 3.65 7.16 13.11
CA ILE A 99 3.63 7.42 11.65
C ILE A 99 3.38 6.16 10.81
N THR A 100 3.66 4.97 11.35
CA THR A 100 3.33 3.69 10.70
C THR A 100 1.84 3.52 10.44
N ALA A 101 0.99 4.33 11.06
CA ALA A 101 -0.42 4.37 10.74
C ALA A 101 -0.75 4.92 9.35
N LEU A 102 0.22 5.50 8.63
CA LEU A 102 0.05 5.98 7.25
C LEU A 102 0.30 4.92 6.19
N GLY A 103 0.65 3.68 6.56
CA GLY A 103 0.91 2.62 5.59
C GLY A 103 0.60 1.21 6.11
N PRO A 104 0.95 0.14 5.36
CA PRO A 104 1.73 0.11 4.12
C PRO A 104 1.14 0.97 2.99
N LEU A 105 1.99 1.40 2.05
CA LEU A 105 1.52 2.09 0.85
C LEU A 105 0.69 1.17 -0.02
N GLU A 106 -0.30 1.73 -0.69
CA GLU A 106 -1.12 1.08 -1.71
C GLU A 106 -1.15 1.93 -2.98
N ASP A 107 -1.43 1.31 -4.14
CA ASP A 107 -1.49 1.99 -5.43
C ASP A 107 -2.83 2.76 -5.54
N SER A 108 -3.01 3.72 -4.64
CA SER A 108 -4.18 4.59 -4.56
C SER A 108 -3.80 5.99 -4.06
N PRO A 109 -4.49 7.06 -4.53
CA PRO A 109 -4.23 8.42 -4.06
C PRO A 109 -4.47 8.59 -2.56
N ALA A 110 -5.45 7.87 -2.01
CA ALA A 110 -5.80 7.89 -0.59
C ALA A 110 -4.67 7.39 0.31
N SER A 111 -3.86 6.42 -0.15
CA SER A 111 -2.68 5.94 0.56
C SER A 111 -1.44 6.82 0.30
N LEU A 112 -1.20 7.19 -0.96
CA LEU A 112 0.00 7.91 -1.36
C LEU A 112 0.05 9.36 -0.87
N THR A 113 -1.10 10.05 -0.84
CA THR A 113 -1.15 11.48 -0.49
C THR A 113 -0.76 11.75 0.96
N PRO A 114 -1.32 11.05 1.97
CA PRO A 114 -0.91 11.23 3.37
C PRO A 114 0.56 10.87 3.58
N PHE A 115 1.04 9.77 2.98
CA PHE A 115 2.44 9.36 3.09
C PHE A 115 3.41 10.43 2.56
N LEU A 116 3.21 10.92 1.32
CA LEU A 116 4.08 11.93 0.73
C LEU A 116 4.05 13.25 1.50
N THR A 117 2.87 13.63 2.01
CA THR A 117 2.70 14.82 2.85
C THR A 117 3.50 14.67 4.15
N ALA A 118 3.35 13.54 4.85
CA ALA A 118 4.06 13.26 6.08
C ALA A 118 5.56 13.12 5.88
N ALA A 119 6.02 12.47 4.82
CA ALA A 119 7.44 12.31 4.49
C ALA A 119 8.12 13.67 4.26
N GLY A 120 7.49 14.55 3.48
CA GLY A 120 7.97 15.92 3.30
C GLY A 120 7.95 16.73 4.60
N PHE A 121 6.86 16.64 5.37
CA PHE A 121 6.71 17.39 6.62
C PHE A 121 7.72 16.97 7.70
N ALA A 122 7.90 15.66 7.92
CA ALA A 122 8.89 15.11 8.85
C ALA A 122 10.32 15.50 8.44
N SER A 123 10.63 15.49 7.14
CA SER A 123 11.93 15.92 6.62
C SER A 123 12.21 17.39 6.94
N ARG A 124 11.24 18.30 6.73
CA ARG A 124 11.39 19.72 7.13
C ARG A 124 11.52 19.91 8.64
N ALA A 125 10.72 19.19 9.42
CA ALA A 125 10.80 19.25 10.87
C ALA A 125 12.20 18.85 11.36
N LEU A 126 12.77 17.79 10.78
CA LEU A 126 14.12 17.36 11.07
C LEU A 126 15.18 18.40 10.64
N GLY A 127 15.00 19.03 9.48
CA GLY A 127 15.82 20.16 9.03
C GLY A 127 15.80 21.35 10.01
N PHE A 128 14.63 21.70 10.55
CA PHE A 128 14.50 22.74 11.58
C PHE A 128 15.30 22.37 12.84
N ILE A 129 15.20 21.13 13.32
CA ILE A 129 15.94 20.66 14.51
C ILE A 129 17.45 20.75 14.27
N HIS A 130 17.91 20.30 13.10
CA HIS A 130 19.33 20.36 12.72
C HIS A 130 19.87 21.79 12.64
N ALA A 131 19.05 22.75 12.18
CA ALA A 131 19.41 24.17 12.16
C ALA A 131 19.59 24.77 13.56
N GLN A 132 19.01 24.16 14.59
CA GLN A 132 19.24 24.53 16.01
C GLN A 132 20.47 23.84 16.61
N GLY A 133 21.24 23.09 15.81
CA GLY A 133 22.41 22.34 16.27
C GLY A 133 22.08 21.06 17.05
N ILE A 134 20.83 20.59 16.95
CA ILE A 134 20.35 19.38 17.64
C ILE A 134 20.36 18.21 16.65
N VAL A 135 20.78 17.02 17.09
CA VAL A 135 20.70 15.76 16.33
C VAL A 135 19.86 14.77 17.15
N HIS A 136 18.91 14.09 16.52
CA HIS A 136 17.93 13.23 17.19
C HIS A 136 18.53 11.92 17.71
N ARG A 137 19.35 11.22 16.90
CA ARG A 137 20.11 9.98 17.21
C ARG A 137 19.32 8.69 17.46
N ASP A 138 18.03 8.78 17.72
CA ASP A 138 17.15 7.64 18.02
C ASP A 138 15.77 7.80 17.34
N LEU A 139 15.79 8.12 16.06
CA LEU A 139 14.56 8.28 15.31
C LEU A 139 13.96 6.90 15.00
N THR A 140 12.77 6.63 15.54
CA THR A 140 12.03 5.38 15.38
C THR A 140 10.56 5.67 15.09
N PRO A 141 9.74 4.70 14.67
CA PRO A 141 8.31 4.93 14.45
C PRO A 141 7.57 5.45 15.69
N GLY A 142 8.00 5.06 16.90
CA GLY A 142 7.41 5.52 18.16
C GLY A 142 7.73 6.99 18.48
N ASN A 143 8.79 7.54 17.89
CA ASN A 143 9.24 8.92 18.09
C ASN A 143 8.73 9.88 17.00
N VAL A 144 7.96 9.36 16.03
CA VAL A 144 7.28 10.13 14.99
C VAL A 144 5.78 9.89 15.11
N LEU A 145 5.09 10.74 15.86
CA LEU A 145 3.68 10.58 16.20
C LEU A 145 2.79 11.45 15.31
N LEU A 146 1.55 11.03 15.07
CA LEU A 146 0.58 11.75 14.26
C LEU A 146 -0.34 12.61 15.13
N ASP A 147 -0.60 13.84 14.71
CA ASP A 147 -1.68 14.64 15.28
C ASP A 147 -3.05 14.32 14.65
N GLU A 148 -4.08 15.06 15.08
CA GLU A 148 -5.45 14.89 14.59
C GLU A 148 -5.58 15.10 13.06
N ALA A 149 -4.72 15.93 12.47
CA ALA A 149 -4.65 16.15 11.03
C ALA A 149 -3.79 15.10 10.28
N ARG A 150 -3.35 14.05 10.99
CA ARG A 150 -2.41 13.02 10.51
C ARG A 150 -1.06 13.58 10.04
N LEU A 151 -0.63 14.71 10.60
CA LEU A 151 0.71 15.26 10.35
C LEU A 151 1.71 14.77 11.40
N PRO A 152 2.95 14.43 11.00
CA PRO A 152 3.94 13.88 11.92
C PRO A 152 4.55 14.96 12.81
N ARG A 153 4.72 14.61 14.08
CA ARG A 153 5.40 15.37 15.12
C ARG A 153 6.49 14.53 15.74
N LEU A 154 7.69 15.09 15.74
CA LEU A 154 8.90 14.45 16.28
C LEU A 154 8.99 14.68 17.79
N MET A 155 9.37 13.65 18.53
CA MET A 155 9.55 13.69 19.99
C MET A 155 10.78 12.91 20.43
N ASP A 156 11.13 13.01 21.73
CA ASP A 156 12.18 12.21 22.37
C ASP A 156 13.57 12.32 21.68
N PHE A 157 13.95 13.54 21.26
CA PHE A 157 15.30 13.83 20.76
C PHE A 157 16.34 13.59 21.84
N GLY A 158 17.38 12.82 21.54
CA GLY A 158 18.63 12.92 22.28
C GLY A 158 18.65 12.39 23.71
N LEU A 159 17.67 11.57 24.15
CA LEU A 159 17.76 10.82 25.41
C LEU A 159 18.97 9.85 25.47
N VAL A 160 19.79 9.79 24.42
CA VAL A 160 21.02 8.99 24.30
C VAL A 160 22.23 9.88 23.93
N ALA A 161 22.39 11.04 24.60
CA ALA A 161 23.73 11.49 24.99
C ALA A 161 24.21 10.79 26.28
N LEU A 162 23.57 9.68 26.66
CA LEU A 162 23.86 8.86 27.84
C LEU A 162 25.16 8.04 27.74
N SER A 163 26.04 8.30 26.78
CA SER A 163 27.33 7.60 26.77
C SER A 163 28.44 8.28 25.98
N GLU A 164 29.03 9.32 26.56
CA GLU A 164 30.42 9.68 26.25
C GLU A 164 31.42 8.56 26.66
N HIS A 165 30.95 7.48 27.28
CA HIS A 165 31.69 6.22 27.50
C HIS A 165 31.49 5.14 26.40
N SER A 166 30.76 5.40 25.31
CA SER A 166 30.48 4.40 24.25
C SER A 166 31.47 4.37 23.09
N ARG A 167 32.77 4.36 23.37
CA ARG A 167 33.76 3.93 22.36
C ARG A 167 33.95 2.41 22.30
N HIS A 168 33.32 1.64 23.21
CA HIS A 168 33.62 0.20 23.41
C HIS A 168 32.42 -0.74 23.65
N LEU A 169 31.19 -0.36 23.28
CA LEU A 169 29.98 -1.11 23.68
C LEU A 169 29.48 -2.19 22.70
N THR A 170 30.08 -2.35 21.52
CA THR A 170 29.84 -3.54 20.67
C THR A 170 30.46 -4.83 21.24
N ARG A 171 31.25 -4.74 22.32
CA ARG A 171 31.99 -5.87 22.92
C ARG A 171 31.25 -6.59 24.06
N SER A 172 30.15 -6.04 24.59
CA SER A 172 29.43 -6.56 25.76
C SER A 172 28.02 -7.10 25.48
N GLY A 173 27.60 -7.19 24.21
CA GLY A 173 26.35 -7.86 23.83
C GLY A 173 25.04 -7.14 24.18
N VAL A 174 25.08 -5.87 24.62
CA VAL A 174 23.89 -5.06 24.90
C VAL A 174 23.79 -3.94 23.87
N THR A 175 22.82 -4.04 22.96
CA THR A 175 22.57 -3.02 21.93
C THR A 175 21.79 -1.85 22.55
N LEU A 176 22.28 -0.62 22.37
CA LEU A 176 21.57 0.62 22.74
C LEU A 176 20.85 1.17 21.50
N GLY A 177 19.53 1.33 21.57
CA GLY A 177 18.67 1.78 20.47
C GLY A 177 17.89 0.64 19.80
N THR A 178 17.10 0.97 18.77
CA THR A 178 16.37 -0.04 17.97
C THR A 178 17.18 -0.36 16.69
N PRO A 179 17.85 -1.52 16.59
CA PRO A 179 18.79 -1.82 15.50
C PRO A 179 18.24 -1.59 14.09
N ALA A 180 16.94 -1.84 13.90
CA ALA A 180 16.23 -1.75 12.62
C ALA A 180 16.19 -0.35 11.98
N TYR A 181 16.56 0.72 12.71
CA TYR A 181 16.57 2.10 12.18
C TYR A 181 17.94 2.77 12.30
N MET A 182 18.96 2.06 12.79
CA MET A 182 20.26 2.65 13.10
C MET A 182 21.04 2.99 11.82
N ALA A 183 21.66 4.18 11.77
CA ALA A 183 22.53 4.56 10.66
C ALA A 183 23.83 3.73 10.64
N PRO A 184 24.43 3.45 9.46
CA PRO A 184 25.67 2.67 9.34
C PRO A 184 26.82 3.23 10.18
N GLU A 185 26.99 4.56 10.17
CA GLU A 185 28.02 5.26 10.94
C GLU A 185 27.77 5.17 12.45
N GLN A 186 26.51 5.14 12.88
CA GLN A 186 26.13 4.95 14.28
C GLN A 186 26.41 3.50 14.73
N ALA A 187 26.09 2.51 13.89
CA ALA A 187 26.39 1.10 14.14
C ALA A 187 27.90 0.80 14.23
N ARG A 188 28.72 1.54 13.48
CA ARG A 188 30.19 1.47 13.55
C ARG A 188 30.80 2.21 14.75
N GLY A 189 30.02 3.00 15.49
CA GLY A 189 30.52 3.89 16.55
C GLY A 189 31.32 5.09 16.01
N SER A 190 31.11 5.46 14.74
CA SER A 190 31.66 6.67 14.12
C SER A 190 30.74 7.88 14.33
N GLY A 191 31.24 9.09 14.07
CA GLY A 191 30.54 10.35 14.41
C GLY A 191 29.12 10.43 13.85
N VAL A 192 28.14 10.60 14.75
CA VAL A 192 26.70 10.73 14.44
C VAL A 192 26.37 12.20 14.19
N GLY A 193 25.66 12.49 13.10
CA GLY A 193 25.30 13.86 12.70
C GLY A 193 23.93 13.97 12.04
N PRO A 194 23.58 15.15 11.48
CA PRO A 194 22.30 15.39 10.80
C PRO A 194 21.93 14.33 9.75
N ARG A 195 22.91 13.89 8.96
CA ARG A 195 22.74 12.86 7.92
C ARG A 195 22.43 11.47 8.50
N SER A 196 22.78 11.20 9.76
CA SER A 196 22.43 9.95 10.46
C SER A 196 20.93 9.91 10.78
N ASP A 197 20.34 11.04 11.19
CA ASP A 197 18.90 11.12 11.40
C ASP A 197 18.13 10.99 10.09
N LEU A 198 18.65 11.51 8.97
CA LEU A 198 18.03 11.34 7.65
C LEU A 198 17.99 9.86 7.23
N TYR A 199 19.03 9.08 7.55
CA TYR A 199 19.02 7.63 7.33
C TYR A 199 17.93 6.96 8.18
N ALA A 200 17.87 7.29 9.47
CA ALA A 200 16.87 6.73 10.37
C ALA A 200 15.44 7.09 9.94
N LEU A 201 15.22 8.33 9.47
CA LEU A 201 13.94 8.77 8.89
C LEU A 201 13.63 7.96 7.63
N GLY A 202 14.62 7.72 6.77
CA GLY A 202 14.52 6.85 5.60
C GLY A 202 14.06 5.44 5.98
N ALA A 203 14.64 4.85 7.02
CA ALA A 203 14.26 3.52 7.51
C ALA A 203 12.83 3.50 8.12
N VAL A 204 12.42 4.56 8.84
CA VAL A 204 11.06 4.73 9.35
C VAL A 204 10.06 4.82 8.19
N LEU A 205 10.31 5.70 7.21
CA LEU A 205 9.44 5.87 6.04
C LEU A 205 9.44 4.63 5.15
N TYR A 206 10.55 3.90 5.04
CA TYR A 206 10.59 2.60 4.38
C TYR A 206 9.64 1.61 5.07
N ARG A 207 9.63 1.56 6.41
CA ARG A 207 8.67 0.74 7.15
C ARG A 207 7.22 1.16 6.90
N VAL A 208 6.94 2.47 6.85
CA VAL A 208 5.61 2.96 6.48
C VAL A 208 5.26 2.54 5.06
N ALA A 209 6.19 2.65 4.11
CA ALA A 209 5.95 2.30 2.72
C ALA A 209 5.72 0.79 2.54
N CYS A 210 6.55 -0.06 3.15
CA CYS A 210 6.59 -1.49 2.86
C CYS A 210 5.88 -2.36 3.91
N GLY A 211 5.49 -1.80 5.07
CA GLY A 211 5.00 -2.55 6.23
C GLY A 211 6.09 -3.21 7.07
N SER A 212 7.31 -3.32 6.55
CA SER A 212 8.50 -3.89 7.19
C SER A 212 9.67 -2.92 7.10
N PRO A 213 10.55 -2.81 8.12
CA PRO A 213 11.83 -2.08 7.98
C PRO A 213 12.69 -2.68 6.86
N PRO A 214 13.71 -1.95 6.37
CA PRO A 214 14.56 -2.39 5.25
C PRO A 214 15.34 -3.66 5.56
N PHE A 215 15.69 -3.88 6.83
CA PHE A 215 16.53 -4.99 7.28
C PHE A 215 15.86 -5.71 8.45
N VAL A 216 15.86 -7.04 8.40
CA VAL A 216 15.30 -7.95 9.40
C VAL A 216 16.26 -9.13 9.53
N GLY A 217 16.51 -9.56 10.76
CA GLY A 217 17.39 -10.68 11.05
C GLY A 217 17.08 -11.31 12.40
N ASP A 218 17.60 -12.51 12.62
CA ASP A 218 17.33 -13.31 13.81
C ASP A 218 18.05 -12.80 15.07
N SER A 219 18.88 -11.76 14.95
CA SER A 219 19.55 -11.08 16.05
C SER A 219 19.85 -9.61 15.72
N ASP A 220 20.00 -8.78 16.75
CA ASP A 220 20.43 -7.39 16.62
C ASP A 220 21.74 -7.23 15.83
N GLN A 221 22.70 -8.13 16.07
CA GLN A 221 23.99 -8.10 15.38
C GLN A 221 23.84 -8.37 13.89
N SER A 222 22.94 -9.28 13.50
CA SER A 222 22.61 -9.54 12.10
C SER A 222 22.03 -8.29 11.44
N VAL A 223 21.04 -7.65 12.08
CA VAL A 223 20.44 -6.41 11.57
C VAL A 223 21.47 -5.29 11.44
N LEU A 224 22.30 -5.06 12.47
CA LEU A 224 23.38 -4.07 12.40
C LEU A 224 24.37 -4.35 11.28
N PHE A 225 24.74 -5.62 11.07
CA PHE A 225 25.60 -6.02 9.94
C PHE A 225 24.97 -5.66 8.59
N GLN A 226 23.68 -5.95 8.40
CA GLN A 226 22.96 -5.61 7.18
C GLN A 226 22.91 -4.09 6.95
N HIS A 227 22.64 -3.31 8.00
CA HIS A 227 22.71 -1.84 7.95
C HIS A 227 24.09 -1.35 7.51
N VAL A 228 25.18 -2.00 7.93
CA VAL A 228 26.55 -1.57 7.67
C VAL A 228 27.07 -2.01 6.30
N TYR A 229 26.71 -3.21 5.83
CA TYR A 229 27.37 -3.86 4.68
C TYR A 229 26.43 -4.25 3.54
N GLU A 230 25.17 -4.56 3.82
CA GLU A 230 24.23 -5.02 2.78
C GLU A 230 23.53 -3.83 2.11
N PRO A 231 23.38 -3.83 0.77
CA PRO A 231 22.57 -2.81 0.11
C PRO A 231 21.11 -2.89 0.61
N PRO A 232 20.42 -1.75 0.82
CA PRO A 232 19.00 -1.78 1.16
C PRO A 232 18.22 -2.49 0.04
N PRO A 233 17.30 -3.41 0.38
CA PRO A 233 16.41 -3.99 -0.61
C PRO A 233 15.62 -2.88 -1.33
N ASP A 234 15.28 -3.11 -2.60
CA ASP A 234 14.41 -2.18 -3.29
C ASP A 234 13.02 -2.21 -2.61
N PRO A 235 12.46 -1.07 -2.17
CA PRO A 235 11.16 -1.05 -1.52
C PRO A 235 10.04 -1.60 -2.41
N ARG A 236 10.21 -1.55 -3.75
CA ARG A 236 9.26 -2.10 -4.72
C ARG A 236 9.30 -3.61 -4.77
N ASP A 237 10.42 -4.22 -4.40
CA ASP A 237 10.47 -5.65 -4.22
C ASP A 237 9.57 -6.02 -3.04
N LEU A 238 9.63 -5.31 -1.90
CA LEU A 238 8.81 -5.66 -0.72
C LEU A 238 7.35 -5.20 -0.84
N ASN A 239 7.11 -4.05 -1.44
CA ASN A 239 5.78 -3.52 -1.68
C ASN A 239 5.69 -2.95 -3.11
N PRO A 240 5.12 -3.72 -4.06
CA PRO A 240 4.93 -3.31 -5.43
C PRO A 240 4.10 -2.03 -5.56
N ALA A 241 3.25 -1.67 -4.60
CA ALA A 241 2.49 -0.43 -4.66
C ALA A 241 3.37 0.83 -4.57
N VAL A 242 4.60 0.71 -4.06
CA VAL A 242 5.53 1.84 -3.95
C VAL A 242 5.87 2.38 -5.35
N PRO A 243 5.63 3.68 -5.63
CA PRO A 243 6.02 4.29 -6.90
C PRO A 243 7.54 4.43 -7.05
N ASP A 244 8.03 4.45 -8.29
CA ASP A 244 9.47 4.53 -8.56
C ASP A 244 10.11 5.79 -7.99
N ALA A 245 9.41 6.93 -8.08
CA ALA A 245 9.91 8.17 -7.52
C ALA A 245 10.02 8.13 -5.99
N VAL A 246 9.08 7.46 -5.30
CA VAL A 246 9.14 7.23 -3.85
C VAL A 246 10.30 6.29 -3.51
N ALA A 247 10.46 5.20 -4.26
CA ALA A 247 11.56 4.25 -4.08
C ALA A 247 12.93 4.92 -4.18
N ARG A 248 13.13 5.80 -5.18
CA ARG A 248 14.38 6.55 -5.34
C ARG A 248 14.72 7.42 -4.13
N VAL A 249 13.73 8.15 -3.57
CA VAL A 249 13.97 8.99 -2.38
C VAL A 249 14.28 8.13 -1.15
N LEU A 250 13.56 7.03 -0.94
CA LEU A 250 13.84 6.09 0.16
C LEU A 250 15.27 5.53 0.06
N LEU A 251 15.67 5.06 -1.12
CA LEU A 251 17.00 4.51 -1.34
C LEU A 251 18.11 5.58 -1.19
N ALA A 252 17.85 6.83 -1.61
CA ALA A 252 18.77 7.94 -1.38
C ALA A 252 18.97 8.27 0.11
N LEU A 253 17.91 8.22 0.92
CA LEU A 253 18.02 8.39 2.37
C LEU A 253 18.79 7.21 3.02
N LEU A 254 18.63 6.01 2.48
CA LEU A 254 19.28 4.77 2.96
C LEU A 254 20.68 4.53 2.38
N ALA A 255 21.28 5.52 1.71
CA ALA A 255 22.65 5.41 1.21
C ALA A 255 23.64 5.16 2.35
N LYS A 256 24.60 4.26 2.14
CA LYS A 256 25.53 3.83 3.20
C LYS A 256 26.51 4.93 3.57
N ASN A 257 26.99 5.66 2.58
CA ASN A 257 27.83 6.84 2.77
C ASN A 257 26.94 8.05 3.12
N PRO A 258 27.17 8.74 4.26
CA PRO A 258 26.39 9.92 4.63
C PRO A 258 26.35 11.01 3.54
N GLU A 259 27.45 11.21 2.80
CA GLU A 259 27.54 12.27 1.79
C GLU A 259 26.71 11.99 0.52
N GLU A 260 26.30 10.75 0.29
CA GLU A 260 25.40 10.36 -0.80
C GLU A 260 23.92 10.61 -0.46
N ARG A 261 23.62 10.89 0.82
CA ARG A 261 22.27 11.24 1.28
C ARG A 261 21.95 12.70 0.95
N PRO A 262 20.67 13.11 0.99
CA PRO A 262 20.31 14.52 0.91
C PRO A 262 21.08 15.34 1.97
N GLU A 263 21.52 16.54 1.59
CA GLU A 263 22.36 17.41 2.43
C GLU A 263 21.66 17.87 3.72
N SER A 264 20.33 17.97 3.70
CA SER A 264 19.52 18.49 4.80
C SER A 264 18.10 17.94 4.75
N GLY A 265 17.36 18.15 5.84
CA GLY A 265 15.92 17.88 5.87
C GLY A 265 15.12 18.66 4.82
N GLU A 266 15.55 19.87 4.47
CA GLU A 266 14.89 20.67 3.42
C GLU A 266 15.16 20.08 2.02
N ALA A 267 16.40 19.66 1.74
CA ALA A 267 16.73 18.97 0.49
C ALA A 267 15.95 17.65 0.35
N ALA A 268 15.81 16.87 1.42
CA ALA A 268 14.97 15.68 1.44
C ALA A 268 13.48 16.02 1.19
N ALA A 269 12.96 17.08 1.80
CA ALA A 269 11.59 17.55 1.56
C ALA A 269 11.37 17.99 0.10
N HIS A 270 12.37 18.60 -0.53
CA HIS A 270 12.33 18.94 -1.95
C HIS A 270 12.27 17.70 -2.84
N LEU A 271 13.08 16.67 -2.56
CA LEU A 271 13.01 15.39 -3.26
C LEU A 271 11.63 14.73 -3.13
N TRP A 272 11.01 14.79 -1.95
CA TRP A 272 9.63 14.32 -1.78
C TRP A 272 8.62 15.12 -2.60
N ALA A 273 8.81 16.44 -2.76
CA ALA A 273 7.95 17.27 -3.60
C ALA A 273 8.10 16.94 -5.09
N LEU A 274 9.33 16.68 -5.56
CA LEU A 274 9.59 16.18 -6.92
C LEU A 274 8.96 14.80 -7.13
N ALA A 275 9.14 13.88 -6.17
CA ALA A 275 8.53 12.56 -6.22
C ALA A 275 7.01 12.65 -6.28
N ARG A 276 6.38 13.55 -5.52
CA ARG A 276 4.93 13.81 -5.60
C ARG A 276 4.53 14.31 -6.99
N ARG A 277 5.27 15.25 -7.60
CA ARG A 277 4.97 15.72 -8.96
C ARG A 277 5.09 14.60 -9.98
N GLU A 278 6.15 13.82 -9.92
CA GLU A 278 6.36 12.67 -10.81
C GLU A 278 5.29 11.61 -10.64
N VAL A 279 4.94 11.26 -9.41
CA VAL A 279 3.84 10.31 -9.16
C VAL A 279 2.57 10.82 -9.81
N TRP A 280 2.23 12.10 -9.74
CA TRP A 280 1.00 12.64 -10.35
C TRP A 280 1.09 12.86 -11.87
N THR A 281 2.29 13.04 -12.43
CA THR A 281 2.48 13.31 -13.88
C THR A 281 2.76 12.05 -14.69
N ALA A 282 3.40 11.05 -14.09
CA ALA A 282 3.69 9.74 -14.67
C ALA A 282 2.64 8.68 -14.29
N HIS A 283 1.56 9.06 -13.59
CA HIS A 283 0.48 8.15 -13.27
C HIS A 283 -0.26 7.76 -14.54
N ALA A 284 0.05 6.58 -15.05
CA ALA A 284 -0.92 5.69 -15.67
C ALA A 284 -0.51 4.29 -15.20
N ARG A 285 -1.16 3.78 -14.14
CA ARG A 285 -0.96 2.39 -13.70
C ARG A 285 -2.30 1.69 -13.67
N GLY A 286 -2.57 1.04 -14.79
CA GLY A 286 -3.75 0.24 -15.06
C GLY A 286 -3.47 -1.24 -14.91
N GLN A 287 -2.68 -1.67 -13.90
CA GLN A 287 -2.48 -3.10 -13.70
C GLN A 287 -3.80 -3.77 -13.29
N TYR A 288 -3.92 -5.07 -13.51
CA TYR A 288 -5.08 -5.83 -13.03
C TYR A 288 -4.99 -6.12 -11.52
N ARG A 289 -6.11 -6.54 -10.91
CA ARG A 289 -6.17 -6.96 -9.50
C ARG A 289 -5.21 -8.13 -9.26
N GLY A 290 -4.31 -7.98 -8.29
CA GLY A 290 -3.22 -8.93 -8.03
C GLY A 290 -1.86 -8.25 -8.14
N GLY A 291 -1.31 -7.85 -7.00
CA GLY A 291 -0.06 -7.07 -6.93
C GLY A 291 -0.32 -5.60 -6.61
N ARG A 292 -0.04 -4.70 -7.56
CA ARG A 292 -0.07 -3.25 -7.36
C ARG A 292 -1.47 -2.71 -7.01
N THR A 293 -2.50 -3.15 -7.73
CA THR A 293 -3.90 -2.85 -7.40
C THR A 293 -4.60 -4.08 -6.83
N ARG A 294 -5.52 -3.85 -5.89
CA ARG A 294 -6.35 -4.89 -5.24
C ARG A 294 -7.81 -4.47 -5.09
N THR A 295 -8.14 -3.24 -5.47
CA THR A 295 -9.48 -2.66 -5.30
C THR A 295 -10.22 -2.50 -6.62
N GLY A 296 -9.53 -2.48 -7.78
CA GLY A 296 -10.15 -2.06 -9.04
C GLY A 296 -10.45 -0.56 -9.12
N GLU A 297 -9.90 0.22 -8.19
CA GLU A 297 -9.87 1.67 -8.22
C GLU A 297 -8.60 2.13 -8.93
N HIS A 298 -8.76 3.03 -9.89
CA HIS A 298 -7.70 3.67 -10.65
C HIS A 298 -7.77 5.20 -10.44
N PRO A 299 -6.64 5.91 -10.41
CA PRO A 299 -6.60 7.28 -9.93
C PRO A 299 -6.96 8.36 -10.96
N ASP A 300 -6.82 8.07 -12.26
CA ASP A 300 -6.62 9.10 -13.29
C ASP A 300 -7.40 8.88 -14.59
N GLY A 301 -8.44 8.06 -14.59
CA GLY A 301 -9.38 7.93 -15.72
C GLY A 301 -10.23 9.19 -16.00
N PRO A 302 -11.15 9.13 -16.97
CA PRO A 302 -11.96 10.28 -17.38
C PRO A 302 -12.78 10.87 -16.23
N ALA A 303 -12.55 12.14 -15.88
CA ALA A 303 -13.33 12.84 -14.85
C ALA A 303 -14.58 13.54 -15.39
N ARG A 304 -14.58 13.91 -16.68
CA ARG A 304 -15.71 14.53 -17.38
C ARG A 304 -16.21 13.59 -18.46
N VAL A 305 -17.31 12.90 -18.15
CA VAL A 305 -17.79 11.80 -19.01
C VAL A 305 -18.91 12.17 -19.97
N GLY A 306 -19.56 13.31 -19.79
CA GLY A 306 -20.71 13.72 -20.63
C GLY A 306 -20.39 13.81 -22.13
N GLY A 307 -19.14 14.13 -22.47
CA GLY A 307 -18.64 14.23 -23.85
C GLY A 307 -17.73 13.09 -24.30
N LEU A 308 -17.74 11.93 -23.62
CA LEU A 308 -16.90 10.79 -24.03
C LEU A 308 -17.31 10.30 -25.43
N THR A 309 -16.40 10.43 -26.38
CA THR A 309 -16.55 9.98 -27.77
C THR A 309 -15.41 9.03 -28.15
N GLU A 310 -15.62 8.23 -29.20
CA GLU A 310 -14.58 7.32 -29.67
C GLU A 310 -13.47 8.16 -30.30
N ALA A 311 -12.27 7.99 -29.79
CA ALA A 311 -11.10 8.73 -30.21
C ALA A 311 -10.26 8.02 -31.25
N TRP A 312 -10.17 6.70 -31.11
CA TRP A 312 -9.53 5.80 -32.05
C TRP A 312 -10.04 4.38 -31.80
N SER A 313 -9.95 3.55 -32.84
CA SER A 313 -10.30 2.15 -32.84
C SER A 313 -9.26 1.37 -33.65
N VAL A 314 -8.72 0.30 -33.07
CA VAL A 314 -7.62 -0.48 -33.64
C VAL A 314 -7.99 -1.97 -33.61
N PRO A 315 -7.84 -2.70 -34.73
CA PRO A 315 -8.06 -4.14 -34.75
C PRO A 315 -6.94 -4.89 -34.01
N LEU A 316 -7.32 -5.95 -33.31
CA LEU A 316 -6.45 -6.89 -32.62
C LEU A 316 -6.41 -8.23 -33.39
N PRO A 317 -5.32 -8.99 -33.30
CA PRO A 317 -5.16 -10.29 -33.94
C PRO A 317 -5.89 -11.38 -33.12
N GLY A 318 -7.21 -11.35 -33.15
CA GLY A 318 -8.10 -12.34 -32.52
C GLY A 318 -9.11 -11.73 -31.56
N GLU A 319 -10.08 -12.55 -31.17
CA GLU A 319 -11.11 -12.20 -30.20
C GLU A 319 -10.51 -11.87 -28.82
N VAL A 320 -11.21 -11.03 -28.05
CA VAL A 320 -10.84 -10.70 -26.67
C VAL A 320 -11.96 -11.15 -25.75
N THR A 321 -11.69 -12.16 -24.94
CA THR A 321 -12.68 -12.85 -24.10
C THR A 321 -12.25 -12.87 -22.64
N TRP A 322 -13.21 -13.15 -21.74
CA TRP A 322 -12.92 -13.33 -20.32
C TRP A 322 -11.84 -14.42 -20.10
N PRO A 323 -10.92 -14.28 -19.15
CA PRO A 323 -10.78 -13.21 -18.14
C PRO A 323 -9.88 -12.02 -18.55
N ALA A 324 -9.77 -11.70 -19.85
CA ALA A 324 -8.88 -10.63 -20.30
C ALA A 324 -9.18 -9.27 -19.65
N ALA A 325 -8.15 -8.43 -19.59
CA ALA A 325 -8.27 -7.04 -19.18
C ALA A 325 -7.34 -6.18 -20.04
N VAL A 326 -7.75 -4.94 -20.29
CA VAL A 326 -6.81 -3.92 -20.77
C VAL A 326 -5.99 -3.49 -19.57
N VAL A 327 -4.67 -3.60 -19.67
CA VAL A 327 -3.75 -3.13 -18.63
C VAL A 327 -2.82 -2.05 -19.16
N GLY A 328 -2.30 -1.19 -18.29
CA GLY A 328 -1.44 -0.08 -18.70
C GLY A 328 -0.30 0.24 -17.73
N ASP A 329 0.81 0.71 -18.29
CA ASP A 329 1.94 1.30 -17.57
C ASP A 329 2.54 2.43 -18.41
N GLY A 330 2.47 3.66 -17.89
CA GLY A 330 2.93 4.85 -18.61
C GLY A 330 2.14 5.10 -19.89
N ASP A 331 2.84 5.17 -21.03
CA ASP A 331 2.24 5.41 -22.34
C ASP A 331 1.86 4.12 -23.09
N LEU A 332 2.02 2.95 -22.47
CA LEU A 332 1.73 1.65 -23.06
C LEU A 332 0.47 1.01 -22.45
N LEU A 333 -0.25 0.31 -23.32
CA LEU A 333 -1.35 -0.59 -23.01
C LEU A 333 -0.95 -2.01 -23.42
N ALA A 334 -1.45 -3.01 -22.71
CA ALA A 334 -1.39 -4.40 -23.13
C ALA A 334 -2.76 -5.06 -23.04
N VAL A 335 -3.06 -5.93 -24.00
CA VAL A 335 -4.27 -6.75 -24.04
C VAL A 335 -3.97 -8.10 -24.67
N GLY A 336 -4.42 -9.17 -24.03
CA GLY A 336 -4.32 -10.52 -24.54
C GLY A 336 -5.48 -10.89 -25.46
N THR A 337 -5.24 -11.77 -26.43
CA THR A 337 -6.25 -12.29 -27.36
C THR A 337 -6.36 -13.81 -27.30
N ARG A 338 -7.53 -14.30 -27.71
CA ARG A 338 -7.82 -15.72 -27.92
C ARG A 338 -6.96 -16.34 -29.03
N GLY A 339 -6.45 -15.52 -29.95
CA GLY A 339 -5.49 -15.93 -30.98
C GLY A 339 -4.07 -16.20 -30.44
N GLY A 340 -3.90 -16.21 -29.12
CA GLY A 340 -2.62 -16.43 -28.46
C GLY A 340 -1.65 -15.26 -28.63
N GLN A 341 -2.15 -14.03 -28.71
CA GLN A 341 -1.32 -12.84 -28.86
C GLN A 341 -1.46 -11.91 -27.65
N LEU A 342 -0.35 -11.45 -27.11
CA LEU A 342 -0.31 -10.28 -26.24
C LEU A 342 0.03 -9.06 -27.10
N VAL A 343 -0.91 -8.15 -27.26
CA VAL A 343 -0.75 -6.93 -28.06
C VAL A 343 -0.37 -5.79 -27.14
N LEU A 344 0.73 -5.10 -27.46
CA LEU A 344 1.14 -3.86 -26.82
C LEU A 344 0.94 -2.69 -27.78
N MET A 345 0.37 -1.61 -27.29
CA MET A 345 0.15 -0.38 -28.05
C MET A 345 0.40 0.84 -27.19
N HIS A 346 0.70 1.97 -27.84
CA HIS A 346 0.67 3.24 -27.15
C HIS A 346 -0.77 3.66 -26.85
N THR A 347 -0.97 4.45 -25.79
CA THR A 347 -2.24 5.11 -25.44
C THR A 347 -2.83 5.97 -26.56
N SER A 348 -2.00 6.35 -27.54
CA SER A 348 -2.42 7.03 -28.78
C SER A 348 -3.06 6.12 -29.83
N GLY A 349 -3.12 4.80 -29.61
CA GLY A 349 -3.59 3.80 -30.57
C GLY A 349 -2.52 3.30 -31.54
N ARG A 350 -1.27 3.78 -31.43
CA ARG A 350 -0.17 3.32 -32.28
C ARG A 350 0.32 1.93 -31.83
N PRO A 351 0.45 0.94 -32.72
CA PRO A 351 1.04 -0.35 -32.38
C PRO A 351 2.45 -0.18 -31.82
N TYR A 352 2.80 -0.97 -30.79
CA TYR A 352 4.13 -0.99 -30.21
C TYR A 352 4.82 -2.35 -30.43
N ALA A 353 4.18 -3.44 -29.98
CA ALA A 353 4.69 -4.80 -30.15
C ALA A 353 3.56 -5.83 -30.09
N THR A 354 3.83 -7.05 -30.52
CA THR A 354 2.95 -8.20 -30.30
C THR A 354 3.79 -9.41 -29.96
N HIS A 355 3.38 -10.15 -28.93
CA HIS A 355 4.10 -11.33 -28.45
C HIS A 355 3.18 -12.55 -28.51
N ALA A 356 3.64 -13.59 -29.21
CA ALA A 356 2.85 -14.79 -29.43
C ALA A 356 3.03 -15.83 -28.31
N ALA A 357 1.97 -16.58 -28.05
CA ALA A 357 1.93 -17.84 -27.33
C ALA A 357 1.39 -18.94 -28.25
N ARG A 358 1.43 -20.20 -27.80
CA ARG A 358 0.89 -21.33 -28.60
C ARG A 358 -0.62 -21.45 -28.49
N ASP A 359 -1.19 -20.83 -27.47
CA ASP A 359 -2.60 -20.90 -27.12
C ASP A 359 -3.06 -19.56 -26.52
N GLU A 360 -4.34 -19.45 -26.17
CA GLU A 360 -5.00 -18.21 -25.76
C GLU A 360 -4.21 -17.43 -24.68
N VAL A 361 -4.09 -16.11 -24.85
CA VAL A 361 -3.54 -15.20 -23.85
C VAL A 361 -4.72 -14.41 -23.28
N THR A 362 -5.39 -14.94 -22.27
CA THR A 362 -6.54 -14.27 -21.64
C THR A 362 -6.28 -13.87 -20.19
N ALA A 363 -5.23 -14.40 -19.55
CA ALA A 363 -4.78 -13.88 -18.27
C ALA A 363 -4.29 -12.42 -18.45
N PRO A 364 -4.74 -11.47 -17.63
CA PRO A 364 -4.21 -10.11 -17.66
C PRO A 364 -2.69 -10.09 -17.48
N ALA A 365 -1.99 -9.32 -18.30
CA ALA A 365 -0.54 -9.19 -18.22
C ALA A 365 -0.12 -8.26 -17.08
N THR A 366 1.13 -8.39 -16.65
CA THR A 366 1.72 -7.54 -15.60
C THR A 366 3.00 -6.87 -16.11
N PHE A 367 3.01 -5.53 -16.12
CA PHE A 367 4.19 -4.76 -16.50
C PHE A 367 5.24 -4.77 -15.38
N VAL A 368 6.52 -4.89 -15.74
CA VAL A 368 7.64 -5.03 -14.81
C VAL A 368 8.84 -4.22 -15.29
N GLY A 369 8.79 -2.90 -15.12
CA GLY A 369 9.85 -2.01 -15.60
C GLY A 369 10.00 -2.13 -17.12
N GLY A 370 11.16 -2.59 -17.61
CA GLY A 370 11.41 -2.79 -19.05
C GLY A 370 10.83 -4.08 -19.65
N ASP A 371 10.11 -4.88 -18.86
CA ASP A 371 9.65 -6.22 -19.22
C ASP A 371 8.13 -6.37 -18.99
N ILE A 372 7.54 -7.43 -19.53
CA ILE A 372 6.13 -7.79 -19.30
C ILE A 372 6.00 -9.29 -19.01
N LEU A 373 5.13 -9.61 -18.04
CA LEU A 373 4.77 -10.96 -17.66
C LEU A 373 3.39 -11.31 -18.19
N TYR A 374 3.23 -12.49 -18.78
CA TYR A 374 1.93 -13.00 -19.19
C TYR A 374 1.88 -14.52 -19.19
N GLY A 375 0.75 -15.04 -18.73
CA GLY A 375 0.39 -16.47 -18.80
C GLY A 375 -0.47 -16.75 -20.02
N ALA A 376 -0.49 -18.01 -20.45
CA ALA A 376 -1.33 -18.47 -21.55
C ALA A 376 -1.92 -19.85 -21.28
N TRP A 377 -2.85 -20.26 -22.14
CA TRP A 377 -3.56 -21.54 -22.04
C TRP A 377 -2.70 -22.77 -22.35
N ASP A 378 -1.52 -22.55 -22.95
CA ASP A 378 -0.49 -23.58 -23.12
C ASP A 378 0.26 -23.94 -21.82
N GLY A 379 -0.19 -23.40 -20.68
CA GLY A 379 0.37 -23.63 -19.36
C GLY A 379 1.75 -23.00 -19.17
N LYS A 380 2.11 -22.01 -19.99
CA LYS A 380 3.41 -21.35 -19.93
C LYS A 380 3.29 -19.90 -19.48
N LEU A 381 4.03 -19.55 -18.42
CA LEU A 381 4.24 -18.19 -17.96
C LEU A 381 5.52 -17.64 -18.60
N ARG A 382 5.46 -16.41 -19.11
CA ARG A 382 6.56 -15.79 -19.85
C ARG A 382 6.92 -14.46 -19.24
N ARG A 383 8.22 -14.17 -19.16
CA ARG A 383 8.76 -12.81 -19.00
C ARG A 383 9.50 -12.44 -20.28
N VAL A 384 9.09 -11.36 -20.92
CA VAL A 384 9.72 -10.89 -22.16
C VAL A 384 10.08 -9.41 -22.03
N ARG A 385 11.11 -8.98 -22.77
CA ARG A 385 11.42 -7.55 -22.91
C ARG A 385 10.28 -6.85 -23.64
N LEU A 386 9.84 -5.69 -23.13
CA LEU A 386 8.79 -4.89 -23.77
C LEU A 386 9.15 -4.57 -25.22
N ARG A 387 10.39 -4.10 -25.43
CA ARG A 387 10.92 -3.83 -26.76
C ARG A 387 11.44 -5.12 -27.37
N GLY A 388 10.94 -5.47 -28.56
CA GLY A 388 11.43 -6.62 -29.33
C GLY A 388 10.85 -7.98 -28.92
N GLY A 389 10.36 -8.14 -27.69
CA GLY A 389 9.74 -9.41 -27.24
C GLY A 389 10.73 -10.53 -26.96
N GLU A 390 12.00 -10.19 -26.74
CA GLU A 390 13.04 -11.17 -26.42
C GLU A 390 12.70 -11.88 -25.11
N PRO A 391 12.75 -13.23 -25.07
CA PRO A 391 12.47 -13.96 -23.85
C PRO A 391 13.55 -13.66 -22.81
N VAL A 392 13.12 -13.23 -21.62
CA VAL A 392 13.98 -13.13 -20.44
C VAL A 392 14.04 -14.49 -19.77
N TRP A 393 12.87 -15.09 -19.51
CA TRP A 393 12.71 -16.48 -19.08
C TRP A 393 11.27 -16.94 -19.32
N ASP A 394 11.05 -18.24 -19.21
CA ASP A 394 9.74 -18.83 -19.21
C ASP A 394 9.63 -20.00 -18.23
N TYR A 395 8.40 -20.34 -17.84
CA TYR A 395 8.10 -21.39 -16.87
C TYR A 395 6.87 -22.19 -17.31
N GLN A 396 6.96 -23.52 -17.24
CA GLN A 396 5.90 -24.44 -17.66
C GLN A 396 5.20 -25.07 -16.45
N ALA A 397 3.90 -24.80 -16.30
CA ALA A 397 3.00 -25.50 -15.40
C ALA A 397 2.31 -26.68 -16.10
N ARG A 398 1.53 -27.47 -15.35
CA ARG A 398 0.81 -28.64 -15.89
C ARG A 398 -0.52 -28.28 -16.55
N ALA A 399 -1.01 -27.08 -16.33
CA ALA A 399 -2.24 -26.53 -16.90
C ALA A 399 -2.12 -25.01 -17.08
N GLU A 400 -3.16 -24.41 -17.64
CA GLU A 400 -3.23 -23.00 -18.01
C GLU A 400 -3.04 -22.03 -16.84
N PHE A 401 -2.57 -20.82 -17.18
CA PHE A 401 -2.59 -19.65 -16.31
C PHE A 401 -3.74 -18.73 -16.75
N THR A 402 -4.70 -18.48 -15.87
CA THR A 402 -5.87 -17.63 -16.14
C THR A 402 -5.92 -16.36 -15.27
N GLY A 403 -5.21 -16.35 -14.14
CA GLY A 403 -5.04 -15.17 -13.29
C GLY A 403 -3.81 -14.34 -13.66
N ALA A 404 -3.82 -13.07 -13.26
CA ALA A 404 -2.69 -12.16 -13.48
C ALA A 404 -1.46 -12.59 -12.64
N PRO A 405 -0.25 -12.66 -13.24
CA PRO A 405 0.97 -12.94 -12.49
C PRO A 405 1.29 -11.75 -11.57
N THR A 406 1.38 -12.02 -10.27
CA THR A 406 1.53 -10.98 -9.25
C THR A 406 2.98 -10.88 -8.80
N LEU A 407 3.62 -9.72 -8.96
CA LEU A 407 4.95 -9.52 -8.38
C LEU A 407 4.86 -9.19 -6.90
N TRP A 408 5.71 -9.80 -6.12
CA TRP A 408 5.95 -9.43 -4.72
C TRP A 408 7.24 -10.08 -4.19
N GLY A 409 8.00 -9.37 -3.39
CA GLY A 409 9.20 -9.85 -2.70
C GLY A 409 10.30 -10.35 -3.63
N GLY A 410 10.47 -9.75 -4.81
CA GLY A 410 11.36 -10.27 -5.87
C GLY A 410 10.89 -11.61 -6.46
N ARG A 411 9.63 -11.98 -6.25
CA ARG A 411 8.98 -13.18 -6.79
C ARG A 411 7.84 -12.82 -7.73
N VAL A 412 7.52 -13.76 -8.62
CA VAL A 412 6.29 -13.77 -9.41
C VAL A 412 5.42 -14.90 -8.87
N LEU A 413 4.27 -14.53 -8.32
CA LEU A 413 3.23 -15.45 -7.86
C LEU A 413 2.24 -15.67 -9.01
N ALA A 414 2.09 -16.92 -9.44
CA ALA A 414 1.26 -17.27 -10.58
C ALA A 414 0.32 -18.43 -10.22
N ALA A 415 -0.98 -18.15 -10.28
CA ALA A 415 -2.04 -19.12 -10.08
C ALA A 415 -2.28 -19.94 -11.35
N SER A 416 -2.22 -21.26 -11.23
CA SER A 416 -2.50 -22.18 -12.33
C SER A 416 -3.71 -23.05 -12.02
N ARG A 417 -4.43 -23.40 -13.08
CA ARG A 417 -5.53 -24.35 -13.05
C ARG A 417 -5.07 -25.79 -12.76
N ASP A 418 -3.76 -26.03 -12.65
CA ASP A 418 -3.19 -27.28 -12.14
C ASP A 418 -3.36 -27.46 -10.61
N GLY A 419 -3.97 -26.46 -9.97
CA GLY A 419 -4.27 -26.42 -8.55
C GLY A 419 -3.11 -25.95 -7.68
N HIS A 420 -2.13 -25.27 -8.27
CA HIS A 420 -1.01 -24.70 -7.55
C HIS A 420 -0.92 -23.17 -7.68
N LEU A 421 -0.40 -22.56 -6.60
CA LEU A 421 0.25 -21.26 -6.67
C LEU A 421 1.75 -21.48 -6.81
N HIS A 422 2.31 -21.06 -7.94
CA HIS A 422 3.75 -21.12 -8.21
C HIS A 422 4.40 -19.79 -7.84
N ALA A 423 5.53 -19.83 -7.14
CA ALA A 423 6.34 -18.66 -6.87
C ALA A 423 7.70 -18.80 -7.54
N LEU A 424 7.97 -17.93 -8.50
CA LEU A 424 9.20 -17.93 -9.27
C LEU A 424 10.09 -16.77 -8.83
N ASN A 425 11.40 -16.95 -8.89
CA ASN A 425 12.33 -15.82 -8.81
C ASN A 425 12.04 -14.87 -9.97
N ALA A 426 11.75 -13.60 -9.68
CA ALA A 426 11.34 -12.68 -10.73
C ALA A 426 12.43 -12.49 -11.80
N ARG A 427 13.72 -12.56 -11.43
CA ARG A 427 14.83 -12.34 -12.36
C ARG A 427 15.16 -13.56 -13.21
N SER A 428 15.22 -14.75 -12.62
CA SER A 428 15.65 -15.96 -13.34
C SER A 428 14.51 -16.85 -13.85
N GLY A 429 13.31 -16.72 -13.30
CA GLY A 429 12.20 -17.64 -13.59
C GLY A 429 12.27 -18.97 -12.83
N ASP A 430 13.32 -19.18 -12.03
CA ASP A 430 13.47 -20.41 -11.26
C ASP A 430 12.36 -20.56 -10.21
N LEU A 431 11.83 -21.77 -10.07
CA LEU A 431 10.83 -22.08 -9.06
C LEU A 431 11.44 -21.94 -7.65
N ALA A 432 10.96 -20.96 -6.88
CA ALA A 432 11.34 -20.79 -5.49
C ALA A 432 10.52 -21.71 -4.58
N TRP A 433 9.20 -21.79 -4.80
CA TRP A 433 8.30 -22.72 -4.13
C TRP A 433 7.00 -22.89 -4.94
N ALA A 434 6.28 -23.98 -4.70
CA ALA A 434 4.93 -24.19 -5.20
C ALA A 434 4.04 -24.68 -4.04
N TYR A 435 2.81 -24.17 -3.98
CA TYR A 435 1.82 -24.58 -2.99
C TYR A 435 0.64 -25.24 -3.69
N ARG A 436 0.20 -26.41 -3.21
CA ARG A 436 -0.96 -27.14 -3.74
C ARG A 436 -2.21 -26.76 -2.95
N ALA A 437 -3.13 -26.04 -3.57
CA ALA A 437 -4.37 -25.57 -2.95
C ALA A 437 -5.41 -26.69 -2.77
N GLY A 438 -5.44 -27.64 -3.73
CA GLY A 438 -6.31 -28.81 -3.71
C GLY A 438 -7.32 -28.83 -4.86
N GLY A 439 -7.83 -27.68 -5.25
CA GLY A 439 -8.63 -27.46 -6.48
C GLY A 439 -7.91 -26.53 -7.47
N PRO A 440 -8.40 -26.42 -8.72
CA PRO A 440 -7.90 -25.44 -9.68
C PRO A 440 -7.90 -24.02 -9.11
N VAL A 441 -6.91 -23.20 -9.48
CA VAL A 441 -6.79 -21.81 -9.04
C VAL A 441 -6.85 -20.91 -10.27
N ALA A 442 -8.00 -20.26 -10.48
CA ALA A 442 -8.22 -19.35 -11.61
C ALA A 442 -8.01 -17.87 -11.25
N ALA A 443 -8.39 -17.47 -10.03
CA ALA A 443 -8.28 -16.10 -9.57
C ALA A 443 -6.82 -15.66 -9.40
N SER A 444 -6.56 -14.37 -9.64
CA SER A 444 -5.23 -13.79 -9.39
C SER A 444 -4.94 -13.79 -7.89
N PRO A 445 -3.71 -14.14 -7.45
CA PRO A 445 -3.37 -14.06 -6.04
C PRO A 445 -3.30 -12.60 -5.59
N LEU A 446 -3.79 -12.29 -4.40
CA LEU A 446 -3.60 -10.99 -3.77
C LEU A 446 -2.45 -11.06 -2.77
N VAL A 447 -1.71 -9.96 -2.60
CA VAL A 447 -0.70 -9.88 -1.54
C VAL A 447 -1.01 -8.73 -0.59
N TRP A 448 -1.06 -9.02 0.70
CA TRP A 448 -1.24 -8.03 1.76
C TRP A 448 -0.53 -8.47 3.03
N ALA A 449 0.18 -7.54 3.68
CA ALA A 449 0.93 -7.79 4.92
C ALA A 449 1.80 -9.07 4.89
N GLY A 450 2.51 -9.29 3.77
CA GLY A 450 3.40 -10.43 3.55
C GLY A 450 2.70 -11.77 3.32
N ALA A 451 1.36 -11.80 3.26
CA ALA A 451 0.59 -12.98 2.94
C ALA A 451 0.11 -12.96 1.49
N ALA A 452 0.29 -14.08 0.79
CA ALA A 452 -0.35 -14.36 -0.49
C ALA A 452 -1.71 -15.01 -0.21
N LEU A 453 -2.78 -14.36 -0.66
CA LEU A 453 -4.16 -14.82 -0.56
C LEU A 453 -4.60 -15.38 -1.90
N LEU A 454 -5.11 -16.61 -1.92
CA LEU A 454 -5.61 -17.25 -3.13
C LEU A 454 -6.90 -18.02 -2.84
N CYS A 455 -7.80 -18.11 -3.81
CA CYS A 455 -8.99 -18.95 -3.75
C CYS A 455 -8.87 -20.11 -4.73
N ASP A 456 -9.24 -21.30 -4.30
CA ASP A 456 -9.42 -22.44 -5.20
C ASP A 456 -10.90 -22.69 -5.51
N GLU A 457 -11.14 -23.45 -6.58
CA GLU A 457 -12.49 -23.78 -7.05
C GLU A 457 -13.18 -24.86 -6.20
N ASN A 458 -12.51 -25.45 -5.20
CA ASN A 458 -13.16 -26.30 -4.20
C ASN A 458 -13.72 -25.49 -3.01
N GLY A 459 -13.59 -24.16 -3.06
CA GLY A 459 -14.21 -23.23 -2.14
C GLY A 459 -13.36 -22.83 -0.95
N TRP A 460 -12.05 -22.96 -1.04
CA TRP A 460 -11.12 -22.55 0.01
C TRP A 460 -10.41 -21.24 -0.33
N LEU A 461 -10.41 -20.31 0.63
CA LEU A 461 -9.48 -19.18 0.68
C LEU A 461 -8.27 -19.58 1.51
N HIS A 462 -7.08 -19.55 0.90
CA HIS A 462 -5.80 -19.84 1.55
C HIS A 462 -5.00 -18.58 1.74
N ALA A 463 -4.26 -18.51 2.85
CA ALA A 463 -3.22 -17.53 3.07
C ALA A 463 -1.88 -18.22 3.31
N LEU A 464 -0.87 -17.79 2.57
CA LEU A 464 0.49 -18.31 2.65
C LEU A 464 1.46 -17.18 2.96
N ASP A 465 2.55 -17.47 3.65
CA ASP A 465 3.70 -16.55 3.67
C ASP A 465 4.19 -16.39 2.22
N ALA A 466 4.06 -15.19 1.66
CA ALA A 466 4.33 -14.94 0.24
C ALA A 466 5.82 -15.13 -0.13
N ARG A 467 6.71 -15.21 0.87
CA ARG A 467 8.15 -15.43 0.66
C ARG A 467 8.50 -16.91 0.70
N THR A 468 7.88 -17.69 1.60
CA THR A 468 8.24 -19.11 1.79
C THR A 468 7.23 -20.10 1.24
N GLY A 469 6.01 -19.67 0.93
CA GLY A 469 4.89 -20.56 0.57
C GLY A 469 4.32 -21.33 1.76
N THR A 470 4.77 -21.03 2.97
CA THR A 470 4.30 -21.70 4.19
C THR A 470 2.85 -21.31 4.48
N PRO A 471 1.93 -22.27 4.68
CA PRO A 471 0.56 -21.96 5.03
C PRO A 471 0.46 -21.17 6.34
N LEU A 472 -0.32 -20.11 6.34
CA LEU A 472 -0.65 -19.30 7.52
C LEU A 472 -1.99 -19.73 8.09
N TRP A 473 -3.01 -19.75 7.24
CA TRP A 473 -4.38 -20.13 7.57
C TRP A 473 -5.14 -20.45 6.28
N LYS A 474 -6.29 -21.11 6.44
CA LYS A 474 -7.27 -21.28 5.37
C LYS A 474 -8.68 -21.26 5.95
N VAL A 475 -9.63 -20.77 5.17
CA VAL A 475 -11.05 -20.71 5.54
C VAL A 475 -11.90 -21.13 4.34
N GLU A 476 -13.03 -21.77 4.61
CA GLU A 476 -14.01 -22.13 3.59
C GLU A 476 -14.88 -20.92 3.28
N VAL A 477 -15.02 -20.59 1.99
CA VAL A 477 -15.76 -19.43 1.49
C VAL A 477 -16.70 -19.79 0.35
N GLY A 478 -16.61 -20.99 -0.22
CA GLY A 478 -17.37 -21.36 -1.44
C GLY A 478 -16.58 -21.08 -2.73
N THR A 479 -17.02 -21.65 -3.84
CA THR A 479 -16.30 -21.61 -5.13
C THR A 479 -16.07 -20.18 -5.60
N VAL A 480 -14.85 -19.81 -5.99
CA VAL A 480 -14.51 -18.46 -6.48
C VAL A 480 -13.86 -18.56 -7.86
N HIS A 481 -14.39 -17.81 -8.83
CA HIS A 481 -13.77 -17.63 -10.16
C HIS A 481 -13.20 -16.21 -10.34
N ALA A 482 -13.91 -15.21 -9.84
CA ALA A 482 -13.49 -13.82 -9.92
C ALA A 482 -12.38 -13.52 -8.90
N THR A 483 -11.43 -12.65 -9.27
CA THR A 483 -10.38 -12.24 -8.33
C THR A 483 -11.01 -11.46 -7.16
N PRO A 484 -10.79 -11.86 -5.89
CA PRO A 484 -11.25 -11.10 -4.73
C PRO A 484 -10.71 -9.66 -4.74
N ALA A 485 -11.32 -8.77 -3.96
CA ALA A 485 -10.82 -7.41 -3.79
C ALA A 485 -10.44 -7.14 -2.34
N LEU A 486 -9.33 -6.44 -2.11
CA LEU A 486 -8.85 -6.13 -0.77
C LEU A 486 -8.60 -4.63 -0.62
N ARG A 487 -9.15 -4.05 0.45
CA ARG A 487 -8.93 -2.66 0.82
C ARG A 487 -8.43 -2.55 2.26
N PRO A 488 -7.24 -1.98 2.51
CA PRO A 488 -6.86 -1.57 3.85
C PRO A 488 -7.78 -0.47 4.36
N THR A 489 -8.29 -0.65 5.57
CA THR A 489 -9.18 0.30 6.25
C THR A 489 -8.46 1.10 7.32
N GLY A 490 -7.22 0.71 7.63
CA GLY A 490 -6.39 1.39 8.60
C GLY A 490 -5.06 0.65 8.83
N PRO A 491 -4.28 1.09 9.84
CA PRO A 491 -3.00 0.49 10.17
C PRO A 491 -3.17 -1.00 10.49
N GLY A 492 -2.55 -1.86 9.68
CA GLY A 492 -2.62 -3.30 9.87
C GLY A 492 -4.04 -3.88 9.79
N ARG A 493 -5.03 -3.17 9.22
CA ARG A 493 -6.40 -3.65 9.05
C ARG A 493 -6.82 -3.58 7.59
N ALA A 494 -7.53 -4.58 7.12
CA ALA A 494 -8.10 -4.60 5.78
C ALA A 494 -9.45 -5.32 5.74
N ILE A 495 -10.25 -4.98 4.75
CA ILE A 495 -11.44 -5.73 4.35
C ILE A 495 -11.11 -6.46 3.07
N LEU A 496 -11.34 -7.77 3.04
CA LEU A 496 -11.27 -8.62 1.87
C LEU A 496 -12.70 -8.98 1.43
N LEU A 497 -13.09 -8.55 0.24
CA LEU A 497 -14.33 -8.96 -0.41
C LEU A 497 -14.08 -10.23 -1.25
N VAL A 498 -14.78 -11.30 -0.91
CA VAL A 498 -14.71 -12.58 -1.60
C VAL A 498 -16.05 -12.85 -2.31
N PRO A 499 -16.10 -12.71 -3.65
CA PRO A 499 -17.28 -13.06 -4.43
C PRO A 499 -17.29 -14.55 -4.78
N THR A 500 -18.24 -15.30 -4.25
CA THR A 500 -18.44 -16.69 -4.66
C THR A 500 -19.17 -16.73 -5.99
N TRP A 501 -18.89 -17.76 -6.79
CA TRP A 501 -19.53 -17.96 -8.09
C TRP A 501 -21.05 -18.06 -7.99
N PRO A 502 -21.64 -18.75 -6.99
CA PRO A 502 -23.11 -18.82 -6.85
C PRO A 502 -23.82 -17.49 -6.56
N GLY A 503 -23.12 -16.45 -6.10
CA GLY A 503 -23.70 -15.13 -5.83
C GLY A 503 -23.51 -14.57 -4.43
N GLU A 504 -22.94 -15.36 -3.51
CA GLU A 504 -22.64 -14.89 -2.15
C GLU A 504 -21.38 -14.02 -2.15
N VAL A 505 -21.41 -12.90 -1.45
CA VAL A 505 -20.29 -11.97 -1.30
C VAL A 505 -19.97 -11.82 0.18
N HIS A 506 -18.79 -12.27 0.59
CA HIS A 506 -18.34 -12.16 1.98
C HIS A 506 -17.37 -11.00 2.14
N ALA A 507 -17.62 -10.13 3.12
CA ALA A 507 -16.64 -9.15 3.57
C ALA A 507 -15.93 -9.66 4.82
N LEU A 508 -14.66 -10.02 4.66
CA LEU A 508 -13.83 -10.56 5.73
C LEU A 508 -12.93 -9.47 6.32
N SER A 509 -12.89 -9.38 7.64
CA SER A 509 -11.98 -8.50 8.37
C SER A 509 -10.63 -9.17 8.53
N LEU A 510 -9.56 -8.49 8.10
CA LEU A 510 -8.18 -8.95 8.22
C LEU A 510 -7.36 -8.00 9.11
N ARG A 511 -6.44 -8.57 9.88
CA ARG A 511 -5.48 -7.85 10.73
C ARG A 511 -4.04 -8.30 10.46
N ALA A 512 -3.08 -7.43 10.77
CA ALA A 512 -1.65 -7.67 10.64
C ALA A 512 -0.85 -7.23 11.88
N ASP A 513 -1.49 -7.16 13.05
CA ASP A 513 -0.89 -6.64 14.30
C ASP A 513 0.37 -7.43 14.75
N GLY A 514 0.46 -8.71 14.39
CA GLY A 514 1.63 -9.57 14.61
C GLY A 514 2.65 -9.60 13.46
N GLY A 515 2.51 -8.71 12.47
CA GLY A 515 3.36 -8.65 11.27
C GLY A 515 2.98 -9.62 10.15
N ARG A 516 1.88 -10.37 10.29
CA ARG A 516 1.32 -11.27 9.27
C ARG A 516 -0.19 -11.11 9.18
N ALA A 517 -0.73 -11.16 7.95
CA ALA A 517 -2.17 -11.13 7.73
C ALA A 517 -2.87 -12.34 8.38
N ALA A 518 -3.94 -12.10 9.11
CA ALA A 518 -4.85 -13.09 9.67
C ALA A 518 -6.28 -12.55 9.71
N PRO A 519 -7.32 -13.40 9.69
CA PRO A 519 -8.68 -12.96 9.99
C PRO A 519 -8.75 -12.31 11.38
N ASP A 520 -9.62 -11.31 11.54
CA ASP A 520 -9.88 -10.73 12.86
C ASP A 520 -10.43 -11.84 13.79
N PRO A 521 -9.83 -12.08 14.97
CA PRO A 521 -10.24 -13.16 15.84
C PRO A 521 -11.58 -12.91 16.53
N THR A 522 -12.03 -11.66 16.58
CA THR A 522 -13.29 -11.26 17.23
C THR A 522 -14.45 -11.20 16.25
N GLU A 523 -14.20 -10.67 15.05
CA GLU A 523 -15.22 -10.48 14.02
C GLU A 523 -14.62 -10.76 12.62
N PRO A 524 -14.43 -12.04 12.26
CA PRO A 524 -13.75 -12.42 11.02
C PRO A 524 -14.58 -12.11 9.77
N THR A 525 -15.91 -12.17 9.86
CA THR A 525 -16.84 -11.82 8.78
C THR A 525 -17.66 -10.62 9.24
N LEU A 526 -17.53 -9.51 8.52
CA LEU A 526 -18.27 -8.28 8.79
C LEU A 526 -19.71 -8.38 8.32
N TRP A 527 -19.89 -8.91 7.11
CA TRP A 527 -21.21 -9.12 6.50
C TRP A 527 -21.11 -10.13 5.34
N THR A 528 -22.27 -10.66 4.96
CA THR A 528 -22.44 -11.47 3.75
C THR A 528 -23.66 -10.94 3.01
N TYR A 529 -23.56 -10.86 1.68
CA TYR A 529 -24.60 -10.39 0.79
C TYR A 529 -24.88 -11.45 -0.27
N ASP A 530 -26.14 -11.73 -0.58
CA ASP A 530 -26.52 -12.62 -1.68
C ASP A 530 -27.01 -11.77 -2.86
N LEU A 531 -26.31 -11.86 -3.99
CA LEU A 531 -26.69 -11.16 -5.21
C LEU A 531 -27.82 -11.86 -5.97
N GLU A 532 -28.11 -13.11 -5.62
CA GLU A 532 -29.05 -14.00 -6.30
C GLU A 532 -28.72 -14.19 -7.80
N ASP A 533 -27.43 -14.09 -8.16
CA ASP A 533 -26.93 -14.15 -9.52
C ASP A 533 -25.47 -14.62 -9.54
N GLU A 534 -25.05 -15.28 -10.62
CA GLU A 534 -23.68 -15.78 -10.73
C GLU A 534 -22.68 -14.62 -10.78
N ILE A 535 -21.51 -14.76 -10.15
CA ILE A 535 -20.47 -13.71 -10.17
C ILE A 535 -19.23 -14.19 -10.92
N TRP A 536 -18.99 -13.56 -12.08
CA TRP A 536 -17.80 -13.76 -12.92
C TRP A 536 -16.84 -12.56 -12.91
N ALA A 537 -17.38 -11.38 -12.57
CA ALA A 537 -16.68 -10.12 -12.50
C ALA A 537 -16.03 -9.92 -11.13
N ALA A 538 -14.79 -9.41 -11.11
CA ALA A 538 -14.14 -9.04 -9.86
C ALA A 538 -14.80 -7.79 -9.26
N PRO A 539 -15.06 -7.73 -7.95
CA PRO A 539 -15.64 -6.55 -7.30
C PRO A 539 -14.69 -5.36 -7.37
N ALA A 540 -15.24 -4.15 -7.28
CA ALA A 540 -14.47 -2.93 -7.09
C ALA A 540 -14.71 -2.32 -5.71
N LEU A 541 -13.66 -1.80 -5.06
CA LEU A 541 -13.75 -1.22 -3.72
C LEU A 541 -13.34 0.25 -3.75
N THR A 542 -14.16 1.11 -3.17
CA THR A 542 -13.82 2.49 -2.84
C THR A 542 -13.62 2.63 -1.34
N GLU A 543 -13.43 3.87 -0.86
CA GLU A 543 -13.27 4.14 0.57
C GLU A 543 -14.48 3.76 1.43
N GLY A 544 -15.69 3.79 0.85
CA GLY A 544 -16.92 3.49 1.57
C GLY A 544 -17.86 2.49 0.88
N LEU A 545 -17.56 2.06 -0.35
CA LEU A 545 -18.46 1.22 -1.15
C LEU A 545 -17.75 0.00 -1.74
N ALA A 546 -18.48 -1.10 -1.82
CA ALA A 546 -18.17 -2.27 -2.63
C ALA A 546 -19.12 -2.34 -3.83
N LEU A 547 -18.58 -2.47 -5.04
CA LEU A 547 -19.34 -2.63 -6.27
C LEU A 547 -19.23 -4.09 -6.73
N VAL A 548 -20.38 -4.75 -6.83
CA VAL A 548 -20.50 -6.14 -7.27
C VAL A 548 -21.40 -6.21 -8.49
N ALA A 549 -21.05 -7.07 -9.45
CA ALA A 549 -21.78 -7.23 -10.69
C ALA A 549 -22.11 -8.70 -10.92
N GLY A 550 -23.40 -8.98 -11.07
CA GLY A 550 -23.96 -10.29 -11.37
C GLY A 550 -23.98 -10.52 -12.87
N TRP A 551 -23.87 -11.78 -13.25
CA TRP A 551 -23.77 -12.22 -14.63
C TRP A 551 -24.98 -11.80 -15.47
N GLY A 552 -26.17 -11.73 -14.89
CA GLY A 552 -27.40 -11.28 -15.52
C GLY A 552 -27.46 -9.78 -15.83
N GLY A 553 -26.48 -8.98 -15.37
CA GLY A 553 -26.39 -7.55 -15.65
C GLY A 553 -26.68 -6.65 -14.46
N THR A 554 -27.08 -7.21 -13.31
CA THR A 554 -27.33 -6.45 -12.10
C THR A 554 -26.02 -6.00 -11.46
N VAL A 555 -25.88 -4.70 -11.22
CA VAL A 555 -24.76 -4.10 -10.49
C VAL A 555 -25.29 -3.49 -9.21
N ARG A 556 -24.65 -3.82 -8.07
CA ARG A 556 -24.98 -3.26 -6.75
C ARG A 556 -23.80 -2.49 -6.18
N ALA A 557 -24.09 -1.35 -5.57
CA ALA A 557 -23.19 -0.73 -4.62
C ALA A 557 -23.66 -1.02 -3.20
N LEU A 558 -22.78 -1.63 -2.43
CA LEU A 558 -22.98 -1.97 -1.04
C LEU A 558 -22.10 -1.07 -0.19
N ARG A 559 -22.60 -0.61 0.96
CA ARG A 559 -21.79 0.12 1.92
C ARG A 559 -20.76 -0.84 2.51
N LEU A 560 -19.47 -0.49 2.40
CA LEU A 560 -18.38 -1.40 2.74
C LEU A 560 -18.38 -1.78 4.24
N ALA A 561 -18.94 -0.92 5.10
CA ALA A 561 -18.95 -1.12 6.55
C ALA A 561 -19.91 -2.23 7.01
N ASP A 562 -21.06 -2.39 6.35
CA ASP A 562 -22.18 -3.22 6.83
C ASP A 562 -22.89 -4.03 5.73
N GLY A 563 -22.55 -3.82 4.46
CA GLY A 563 -23.12 -4.54 3.33
C GLY A 563 -24.49 -4.04 2.88
N GLU A 564 -24.99 -2.91 3.43
CA GLU A 564 -26.29 -2.37 3.04
C GLU A 564 -26.28 -1.87 1.59
N ASP A 565 -27.34 -2.17 0.84
CA ASP A 565 -27.60 -1.61 -0.48
C ASP A 565 -27.60 -0.07 -0.43
N VAL A 566 -26.78 0.55 -1.28
CA VAL A 566 -26.75 2.01 -1.48
C VAL A 566 -27.47 2.37 -2.78
N TRP A 567 -27.15 1.67 -3.86
CA TRP A 567 -27.85 1.80 -5.15
C TRP A 567 -27.71 0.53 -5.98
N SER A 568 -28.62 0.37 -6.95
CA SER A 568 -28.58 -0.69 -7.95
C SER A 568 -28.68 -0.12 -9.36
N PHE A 569 -28.08 -0.82 -10.32
CA PHE A 569 -28.12 -0.49 -11.73
C PHE A 569 -28.20 -1.77 -12.57
N ALA A 570 -28.93 -1.73 -13.68
CA ALA A 570 -29.05 -2.87 -14.58
C ALA A 570 -28.43 -2.53 -15.93
N LEU A 571 -27.41 -3.29 -16.31
CA LEU A 571 -26.86 -3.29 -17.67
C LEU A 571 -27.71 -4.20 -18.56
N GLU A 572 -27.74 -3.89 -19.85
CA GLU A 572 -28.31 -4.78 -20.85
C GLU A 572 -27.33 -5.92 -21.15
N GLY A 573 -27.79 -7.14 -20.96
CA GLY A 573 -27.03 -8.37 -21.24
C GLY A 573 -26.04 -8.72 -20.15
N ARG A 574 -25.24 -9.75 -20.43
CA ARG A 574 -24.40 -10.39 -19.42
C ARG A 574 -23.19 -9.56 -19.04
N VAL A 575 -22.70 -9.73 -17.81
CA VAL A 575 -21.53 -9.01 -17.30
C VAL A 575 -20.46 -9.99 -16.84
N THR A 576 -19.32 -9.94 -17.51
CA THR A 576 -18.09 -10.66 -17.16
C THR A 576 -16.92 -9.70 -16.96
N ALA A 577 -16.98 -8.52 -17.59
CA ALA A 577 -16.05 -7.42 -17.35
C ALA A 577 -16.23 -6.86 -15.94
N SER A 578 -15.12 -6.68 -15.23
CA SER A 578 -15.16 -6.19 -13.85
C SER A 578 -15.50 -4.68 -13.81
N PRO A 579 -16.29 -4.19 -12.85
CA PRO A 579 -16.43 -2.76 -12.60
C PRO A 579 -15.07 -2.10 -12.37
N VAL A 580 -14.90 -0.89 -12.92
CA VAL A 580 -13.66 -0.10 -12.82
C VAL A 580 -13.98 1.24 -12.20
N VAL A 581 -13.42 1.54 -11.03
CA VAL A 581 -13.65 2.84 -10.37
C VAL A 581 -12.54 3.79 -10.76
N SER A 582 -12.87 5.03 -11.14
CA SER A 582 -11.91 6.10 -11.30
C SER A 582 -12.57 7.47 -11.24
N ALA A 583 -11.87 8.46 -10.69
CA ALA A 583 -12.31 9.86 -10.65
C ALA A 583 -13.74 10.06 -10.09
N GLY A 584 -14.13 9.27 -9.08
CA GLY A 584 -15.48 9.31 -8.49
C GLY A 584 -16.57 8.68 -9.35
N LEU A 585 -16.19 7.96 -10.40
CA LEU A 585 -17.10 7.25 -11.30
C LEU A 585 -16.84 5.74 -11.27
N VAL A 586 -17.86 4.96 -11.60
CA VAL A 586 -17.70 3.55 -11.97
C VAL A 586 -17.99 3.39 -13.46
N PHE A 587 -17.05 2.77 -14.16
CA PHE A 587 -17.17 2.37 -15.55
C PHE A 587 -17.58 0.90 -15.63
N LEU A 588 -18.61 0.64 -16.44
CA LEU A 588 -19.23 -0.66 -16.61
C LEU A 588 -19.31 -1.01 -18.10
N ALA A 589 -19.22 -2.31 -18.40
CA ALA A 589 -19.35 -2.84 -19.75
C ALA A 589 -20.10 -4.18 -19.74
N SER A 590 -20.85 -4.48 -20.80
CA SER A 590 -21.61 -5.73 -20.93
C SER A 590 -21.36 -6.46 -22.26
N GLU A 591 -21.73 -7.73 -22.29
CA GLU A 591 -21.69 -8.59 -23.48
C GLU A 591 -22.67 -8.16 -24.58
N ALA A 592 -23.65 -7.29 -24.25
CA ALA A 592 -24.54 -6.71 -25.25
C ALA A 592 -23.94 -5.46 -25.92
N GLY A 593 -22.76 -5.00 -25.49
CA GLY A 593 -22.09 -3.81 -25.99
C GLY A 593 -22.52 -2.52 -25.29
N GLU A 594 -23.16 -2.60 -24.13
CA GLU A 594 -23.44 -1.43 -23.33
C GLU A 594 -22.19 -0.98 -22.57
N LEU A 595 -21.86 0.30 -22.67
CA LEU A 595 -20.87 0.99 -21.86
C LEU A 595 -21.58 2.05 -21.01
N ALA A 596 -21.28 2.11 -19.72
CA ALA A 596 -21.85 3.11 -18.82
C ALA A 596 -20.79 3.68 -17.88
N ALA A 597 -20.93 4.96 -17.53
CA ALA A 597 -20.23 5.60 -16.43
C ALA A 597 -21.25 6.18 -15.46
N LEU A 598 -21.15 5.81 -14.19
CA LEU A 598 -22.08 6.21 -13.14
C LEU A 598 -21.33 6.94 -12.04
N ASP A 599 -22.00 7.89 -11.40
CA ASP A 599 -21.54 8.44 -10.13
C ASP A 599 -21.38 7.32 -9.11
N VAL A 600 -20.18 7.17 -8.55
CA VAL A 600 -19.90 6.02 -7.68
C VAL A 600 -20.73 6.07 -6.39
N GLN A 601 -21.08 7.26 -5.90
CA GLN A 601 -21.81 7.42 -4.65
C GLN A 601 -23.31 7.28 -4.84
N THR A 602 -23.85 7.80 -5.95
CA THR A 602 -25.31 7.89 -6.13
C THR A 602 -25.87 6.90 -7.16
N GLY A 603 -25.02 6.22 -7.94
CA GLY A 603 -25.47 5.39 -9.07
C GLY A 603 -26.09 6.19 -10.21
N ALA A 604 -25.94 7.52 -10.21
CA ALA A 604 -26.52 8.36 -11.25
C ALA A 604 -25.74 8.17 -12.55
N VAL A 605 -26.43 7.79 -13.63
CA VAL A 605 -25.82 7.65 -14.95
C VAL A 605 -25.28 9.01 -15.40
N ARG A 606 -23.97 9.08 -15.64
CA ARG A 606 -23.27 10.28 -16.14
C ARG A 606 -22.96 10.18 -17.64
N TRP A 607 -22.83 8.96 -18.13
CA TRP A 607 -22.63 8.67 -19.54
C TRP A 607 -23.09 7.24 -19.84
N ARG A 608 -23.66 7.03 -21.02
CA ARG A 608 -24.07 5.71 -21.50
C ARG A 608 -23.90 5.67 -23.01
N ARG A 609 -23.41 4.56 -23.53
CA ARG A 609 -23.20 4.35 -24.95
C ARG A 609 -23.49 2.91 -25.32
N ARG A 610 -24.12 2.70 -26.47
CA ARG A 610 -24.36 1.37 -27.01
C ARG A 610 -23.50 1.13 -28.23
N GLU A 611 -22.66 0.12 -28.14
CA GLU A 611 -21.87 -0.42 -29.24
C GLU A 611 -22.53 -1.65 -29.82
N ARG A 612 -22.16 -2.01 -31.06
CA ARG A 612 -22.69 -3.19 -31.73
C ARG A 612 -22.07 -4.48 -31.19
N GLU A 613 -20.85 -4.37 -30.67
CA GLU A 613 -20.03 -5.48 -30.23
C GLU A 613 -20.00 -5.56 -28.70
N GLY A 614 -20.04 -6.78 -28.18
CA GLY A 614 -19.98 -7.04 -26.74
C GLY A 614 -18.61 -6.86 -26.13
N VAL A 615 -18.57 -6.73 -24.81
CA VAL A 615 -17.35 -6.60 -24.00
C VAL A 615 -17.34 -7.65 -22.91
N GLN A 616 -16.29 -8.48 -22.91
CA GLN A 616 -15.98 -9.38 -21.80
C GLN A 616 -14.71 -8.99 -21.04
N ALA A 617 -13.78 -8.31 -21.71
CA ALA A 617 -12.57 -7.86 -21.07
C ALA A 617 -12.83 -6.68 -20.14
N THR A 618 -12.18 -6.70 -18.98
CA THR A 618 -12.23 -5.57 -18.03
C THR A 618 -11.62 -4.33 -18.69
N PRO A 619 -12.35 -3.20 -18.78
CA PRO A 619 -11.83 -1.94 -19.32
C PRO A 619 -10.70 -1.37 -18.48
N LEU A 620 -10.02 -0.35 -19.00
CA LEU A 620 -9.09 0.48 -18.25
C LEU A 620 -9.49 1.95 -18.30
N ALA A 621 -9.66 2.57 -17.15
CA ALA A 621 -9.81 4.02 -17.03
C ALA A 621 -8.48 4.63 -16.54
N ALA A 622 -7.75 5.29 -17.44
CA ALA A 622 -6.44 5.87 -17.14
C ALA A 622 -6.13 7.06 -18.08
N ALA A 623 -5.33 8.02 -17.61
CA ALA A 623 -4.92 9.22 -18.34
C ALA A 623 -6.08 9.95 -19.04
N GLY A 624 -7.18 10.16 -18.32
CA GLY A 624 -8.38 10.83 -18.82
C GLY A 624 -9.13 10.05 -19.92
N THR A 625 -8.77 8.79 -20.15
CA THR A 625 -9.28 7.97 -21.27
C THR A 625 -9.83 6.64 -20.74
N LEU A 626 -10.93 6.18 -21.34
CA LEU A 626 -11.47 4.84 -21.12
C LEU A 626 -11.06 3.95 -22.31
N TYR A 627 -10.28 2.91 -22.05
CA TYR A 627 -9.85 1.92 -23.04
C TYR A 627 -10.70 0.66 -22.90
N VAL A 628 -11.30 0.21 -24.01
CA VAL A 628 -12.22 -0.91 -24.04
C VAL A 628 -11.82 -1.88 -25.14
N ALA A 629 -11.60 -3.14 -24.79
CA ALA A 629 -11.38 -4.22 -25.74
C ALA A 629 -12.68 -5.02 -25.95
N PHE A 630 -13.13 -5.07 -27.19
CA PHE A 630 -14.37 -5.72 -27.60
C PHE A 630 -14.13 -7.16 -28.06
N MET A 631 -15.16 -7.99 -27.93
CA MET A 631 -15.11 -9.43 -28.25
C MET A 631 -14.72 -9.70 -29.70
N ASN A 632 -15.04 -8.79 -30.63
CA ASN A 632 -14.67 -8.91 -32.04
C ASN A 632 -13.16 -8.68 -32.32
N GLY A 633 -12.34 -8.45 -31.28
CA GLY A 633 -10.93 -8.14 -31.44
C GLY A 633 -10.71 -6.69 -31.88
N THR A 634 -11.39 -5.72 -31.25
CA THR A 634 -11.05 -4.29 -31.41
C THR A 634 -10.76 -3.65 -30.07
N LEU A 635 -9.70 -2.84 -30.00
CA LEU A 635 -9.41 -1.99 -28.85
C LEU A 635 -9.74 -0.55 -29.23
N ARG A 636 -10.52 0.12 -28.40
CA ARG A 636 -10.97 1.49 -28.63
C ARG A 636 -10.67 2.37 -27.43
N ALA A 637 -10.37 3.64 -27.68
CA ALA A 637 -10.26 4.66 -26.65
C ALA A 637 -11.45 5.61 -26.71
N TYR A 638 -11.95 5.97 -25.53
CA TYR A 638 -12.97 7.00 -25.35
C TYR A 638 -12.40 8.11 -24.50
N ARG A 639 -12.43 9.35 -25.01
CA ARG A 639 -11.97 10.56 -24.30
C ARG A 639 -12.97 11.69 -24.56
N GLU A 640 -12.90 12.72 -23.71
CA GLU A 640 -13.72 13.91 -23.86
C GLU A 640 -13.43 14.52 -25.25
N GLY A 641 -14.48 14.70 -26.06
CA GLY A 641 -14.34 15.35 -27.36
C GLY A 641 -13.91 16.80 -27.16
N GLU A 642 -12.96 17.28 -27.97
CA GLU A 642 -12.77 18.72 -28.12
C GLU A 642 -14.05 19.26 -28.75
N GLU A 643 -14.79 20.13 -28.04
CA GLU A 643 -15.80 20.95 -28.70
C GLU A 643 -15.07 21.75 -29.79
N THR A 644 -15.22 21.36 -31.05
CA THR A 644 -15.08 22.30 -32.16
C THR A 644 -16.11 23.38 -31.90
N GLN A 645 -15.69 24.50 -31.31
CA GLN A 645 -16.39 25.76 -31.44
C GLN A 645 -16.47 26.06 -32.94
N GLU A 646 -17.54 25.60 -33.58
CA GLU A 646 -18.01 26.21 -34.81
C GLU A 646 -18.32 27.67 -34.46
N LEU A 647 -17.35 28.54 -34.73
CA LEU A 647 -17.56 29.96 -34.83
C LEU A 647 -18.63 30.16 -35.90
N SER A 648 -19.87 30.39 -35.48
CA SER A 648 -20.93 30.88 -36.35
C SER A 648 -20.38 32.10 -37.12
N PRO A 649 -20.42 32.09 -38.47
CA PRO A 649 -19.94 33.23 -39.24
C PRO A 649 -20.81 34.47 -38.98
N PRO A 650 -20.23 35.68 -39.14
CA PRO A 650 -20.71 36.93 -38.55
C PRO A 650 -22.07 37.41 -39.03
#